data_AF-A0A9W6S8Z7-F1
#
_entry.id   AF-A0A9W6S8Z7-F1
#
_cell.length_a   1.000
_cell.length_b   1.000
_cell.length_c   1.000
_cell.angle_alpha   90.00
_cell.angle_beta   90.00
_cell.angle_gamma   90.00
#
_symmetry.space_group_name_H-M   'P 1'
#
loop_
_entity.id
_entity.type
_entity.pdbx_description
1 polymer ?
#
loop_
_entity_poly.entity_id
_entity_poly.type
_entity_poly.pdbx_seq_one_letter_code
_entity_poly.pdbx_strand_id
1 'polypeptide(L)'
;MDVSVTEMSSRESEFERTPPHDLAAEQCVLGSMLLSQTAIAEVIEMVQPRDFYRPAHQTVFDRILDLYGRGDPVDAITIKDELLKRGELSRIGDAPYLHTLVASVPTAANAGYYAKIVQEKAVLRRLVEVGTRIAQLGYSTDGADADDLLDRAQAEVYAIADKRSGEDYAPLSDIMPGALDEIEAIGSRGGQMVGVPTGFTDLDALTNGLHSGQMIIVAARPAIGKALALDTPLATPAGWTTMGDVAVGDFLLGADGIPTRVVATTEVMHGRPCYEVEFSDGEIITADADHQWLTWTRAARRCDAQRRGLRKNYAHPVAPSVVTTEQIAETLRCPTADQRPNHAVEIHSPLDLPTAELPIPPYALGVWLGDGHTSNARITSADPEIAVHLEACGVEVTKGTGLTYRLGLPRKQKTSEDRTCVVCGNPFKPKTVQVRTCGRSCGGKARFVSPPAPQPTCSRCGSSMTGVSAGSGLCDDCWKKHGTLQAVLRTIDVLENKHIPLSYLRASIQQRRDLLAGILDTDGTVTSTGSIQLAVTSRRLAEDVRELVFGLGYRCSITTKAVRGRTEESSICYMVNFTTADEVFQLSRKRKVHVERLKHDPQRTRWRYIVDVRPVESRPVRCVQVDNDSHLYLAGRRMVPTHNSTLALDFARAAAIKHQLATVVFSLEMGRNEITMRLLSAEARVALHAMRSGSMNDEDWTRLARRMSEVAEAPLFIDDSPNMSMMEIRAKCRRLKQQHDLRLVIIDYLQLMQSGKRVESRQVEVSEFSRSLKLLAKELEVPVIALSQLNRGPEQRTDKKPMVSDLRESGSIEQDADMVILLHREDAYEKESPRAGEADLIVAKHRNGPTATVTVAFQGHYSRFVDMAH
;
A
#
# COMPACT_ATOMS: atom_id res chain seq x y z
N MET A 1 37.74 -55.65 -15.84
CA MET A 1 39.00 -55.90 -15.09
C MET A 1 39.41 -54.57 -14.48
N ASP A 2 38.59 -53.96 -13.62
CA ASP A 2 38.21 -54.41 -12.26
C ASP A 2 39.43 -54.58 -11.37
N VAL A 3 39.80 -53.50 -10.69
CA VAL A 3 40.19 -53.57 -9.28
C VAL A 3 39.49 -52.42 -8.57
N SER A 4 38.72 -52.80 -7.55
CA SER A 4 37.68 -52.04 -6.88
C SER A 4 38.21 -51.07 -5.83
N VAL A 5 37.53 -49.93 -5.66
CA VAL A 5 37.73 -48.94 -4.59
C VAL A 5 37.14 -49.42 -3.25
N THR A 6 37.42 -50.67 -2.87
CA THR A 6 36.81 -51.35 -1.70
C THR A 6 37.84 -51.71 -0.61
N GLU A 7 38.99 -51.03 -0.55
CA GLU A 7 39.99 -51.23 0.51
C GLU A 7 40.41 -49.93 1.22
N MET A 8 39.44 -49.07 1.55
CA MET A 8 39.69 -47.93 2.44
C MET A 8 38.69 -47.79 3.60
N SER A 9 37.97 -48.86 3.98
CA SER A 9 37.24 -48.88 5.26
C SER A 9 38.06 -49.59 6.33
N SER A 10 38.61 -48.82 7.27
CA SER A 10 38.60 -49.11 8.73
C SER A 10 39.67 -48.31 9.47
N ARG A 11 39.51 -46.98 9.48
CA ARG A 11 39.92 -46.15 10.63
C ARG A 11 38.81 -45.18 10.96
N GLU A 12 37.63 -45.73 11.23
CA GLU A 12 36.65 -45.06 12.09
C GLU A 12 37.20 -45.12 13.52
N SER A 13 37.98 -44.12 13.91
CA SER A 13 37.88 -43.67 15.29
C SER A 13 36.61 -42.84 15.35
N GLU A 14 35.53 -43.43 15.86
CA GLU A 14 34.39 -42.68 16.38
C GLU A 14 34.95 -41.59 17.31
N PHE A 15 35.05 -40.36 16.82
CA PHE A 15 35.29 -39.21 17.66
C PHE A 15 34.01 -39.03 18.47
N GLU A 16 33.99 -39.56 19.68
CA GLU A 16 33.05 -39.18 20.71
C GLU A 16 33.19 -37.65 20.90
N ARG A 17 32.31 -36.88 20.26
CA ARG A 17 32.37 -35.41 20.27
C ARG A 17 31.94 -34.91 21.64
N THR A 18 32.87 -34.92 22.60
CA THR A 18 32.66 -34.30 23.90
C THR A 18 32.48 -32.79 23.74
N PRO A 19 31.47 -32.17 24.37
CA PRO A 19 31.28 -30.72 24.32
C PRO A 19 32.55 -29.97 24.77
N PRO A 20 32.89 -28.82 24.19
CA PRO A 20 34.06 -28.03 24.60
C PRO A 20 34.04 -27.69 26.10
N HIS A 21 35.12 -28.05 26.81
CA HIS A 21 35.30 -27.80 28.24
C HIS A 21 36.79 -27.74 28.60
N ASP A 22 37.11 -27.19 29.78
CA ASP A 22 38.45 -27.21 30.37
C ASP A 22 38.33 -27.33 31.90
N LEU A 23 38.47 -28.55 32.42
CA LEU A 23 38.30 -28.82 33.84
C LEU A 23 39.40 -28.21 34.71
N ALA A 24 40.62 -28.05 34.19
CA ALA A 24 41.72 -27.46 34.93
C ALA A 24 41.48 -25.95 35.10
N ALA A 25 41.01 -25.26 34.06
CA ALA A 25 40.62 -23.86 34.15
C ALA A 25 39.45 -23.67 35.14
N GLU A 26 38.42 -24.51 35.09
CA GLU A 26 37.30 -24.44 36.04
C GLU A 26 37.74 -24.61 37.50
N GLN A 27 38.66 -25.55 37.78
CA GLN A 27 39.21 -25.77 39.12
C GLN A 27 40.05 -24.57 39.58
N CYS A 28 40.87 -24.01 38.70
CA CYS A 28 41.67 -22.81 38.98
C CYS A 28 40.80 -21.58 39.26
N VAL A 29 39.66 -21.41 38.56
CA VAL A 29 38.72 -20.31 38.83
C VAL A 29 38.14 -20.43 40.24
N LEU A 30 37.53 -21.58 40.57
CA LEU A 30 36.92 -21.79 41.88
C LEU A 30 37.94 -21.74 43.00
N GLY A 31 39.11 -22.34 42.81
CA GLY A 31 40.19 -22.27 43.80
C GLY A 31 40.68 -20.84 44.02
N SER A 32 40.77 -20.02 42.96
CA SER A 32 41.23 -18.62 43.08
C SER A 32 40.22 -17.79 43.86
N MET A 33 38.93 -18.04 43.64
CA MET A 33 37.83 -17.42 44.41
C MET A 33 37.84 -17.83 45.89
N LEU A 34 38.18 -19.08 46.20
CA LEU A 34 38.32 -19.56 47.58
C LEU A 34 39.59 -19.04 48.28
N LEU A 35 40.58 -18.54 47.53
CA LEU A 35 41.85 -18.01 48.04
C LEU A 35 41.84 -16.49 48.22
N SER A 36 41.08 -15.74 47.41
CA SER A 36 41.04 -14.29 47.46
C SER A 36 39.67 -13.72 47.09
N GLN A 37 39.16 -12.79 47.91
CA GLN A 37 37.95 -12.03 47.60
C GLN A 37 38.10 -11.12 46.37
N THR A 38 39.32 -10.65 46.06
CA THR A 38 39.55 -9.83 44.86
C THR A 38 39.35 -10.64 43.57
N ALA A 39 39.70 -11.94 43.61
CA ALA A 39 39.47 -12.85 42.49
C ALA A 39 37.97 -13.11 42.29
N ILE A 40 37.15 -13.06 43.34
CA ILE A 40 35.70 -13.19 43.23
C ILE A 40 35.13 -12.04 42.40
N ALA A 41 35.51 -10.80 42.71
CA ALA A 41 35.04 -9.61 41.98
C ALA A 41 35.39 -9.68 40.48
N GLU A 42 36.62 -10.07 40.13
CA GLU A 42 37.06 -10.20 38.73
C GLU A 42 36.34 -11.31 37.97
N VAL A 43 36.03 -12.44 38.62
CA VAL A 43 35.42 -13.61 37.98
C VAL A 43 33.91 -13.41 37.76
N ILE A 44 33.20 -12.76 38.69
CA ILE A 44 31.76 -12.53 38.60
C ILE A 44 31.39 -11.72 37.36
N GLU A 45 32.23 -10.77 36.94
CA GLU A 45 32.01 -9.98 35.73
C GLU A 45 32.12 -10.81 34.44
N MET A 46 32.76 -11.99 34.50
CA MET A 46 33.12 -12.77 33.32
C MET A 46 32.34 -14.08 33.16
N VAL A 47 32.00 -14.76 34.26
CA VAL A 47 31.51 -16.14 34.25
C VAL A 47 30.27 -16.30 35.12
N GLN A 48 29.30 -17.07 34.64
CA GLN A 48 28.07 -17.44 35.34
C GLN A 48 28.08 -18.91 35.77
N PRO A 49 27.23 -19.34 36.72
CA PRO A 49 27.19 -20.73 37.19
C PRO A 49 27.03 -21.74 36.04
N ARG A 50 26.18 -21.45 35.06
CA ARG A 50 25.93 -22.30 33.88
C ARG A 50 27.11 -22.42 32.90
N ASP A 51 28.13 -21.58 33.03
CA ASP A 51 29.31 -21.61 32.16
C ASP A 51 30.26 -22.76 32.52
N PHE A 52 30.19 -23.28 33.75
CA PHE A 52 30.95 -24.47 34.15
C PHE A 52 30.35 -25.73 33.52
N TYR A 53 31.19 -26.57 32.95
CA TYR A 53 30.80 -27.85 32.36
C TYR A 53 30.36 -28.85 33.43
N ARG A 54 31.03 -28.86 34.59
CA ARG A 54 30.77 -29.82 35.65
C ARG A 54 29.69 -29.29 36.60
N PRO A 55 28.56 -30.00 36.83
CA PRO A 55 27.51 -29.55 37.75
C PRO A 55 27.99 -29.28 39.19
N ALA A 56 28.99 -30.05 39.63
CA ALA A 56 29.66 -29.82 40.92
C ALA A 56 30.29 -28.41 41.00
N HIS A 57 30.92 -27.94 39.92
CA HIS A 57 31.53 -26.62 39.86
C HIS A 57 30.49 -25.51 39.81
N GLN A 58 29.37 -25.72 39.10
CA GLN A 58 28.22 -24.80 39.10
C GLN A 58 27.72 -24.58 40.53
N THR A 59 27.53 -25.68 41.26
CA THR A 59 27.06 -25.66 42.66
C THR A 59 28.03 -24.93 43.56
N VAL A 60 29.34 -25.18 43.45
CA VAL A 60 30.36 -24.47 44.25
C VAL A 60 30.37 -22.98 43.92
N PHE A 61 30.28 -22.61 42.65
CA PHE A 61 30.23 -21.21 42.20
C PHE A 61 29.00 -20.48 42.75
N ASP A 62 27.80 -21.08 42.63
CA ASP A 62 26.56 -20.53 43.21
C ASP A 62 26.69 -20.25 44.70
N ARG A 63 27.33 -21.16 45.46
CA ARG A 63 27.51 -21.00 46.91
C ARG A 63 28.53 -19.91 47.25
N ILE A 64 29.56 -19.74 46.41
CA ILE A 64 30.50 -18.62 46.51
C ILE A 64 29.76 -17.30 46.32
N LEU A 65 28.88 -17.19 45.31
CA LEU A 65 28.08 -15.98 45.08
C LEU A 65 27.14 -15.69 46.26
N ASP A 66 26.45 -16.70 46.78
CA ASP A 66 25.53 -16.56 47.90
C ASP A 66 26.20 -16.01 49.16
N LEU A 67 27.38 -16.52 49.51
CA LEU A 67 28.13 -16.04 50.67
C LEU A 67 28.72 -14.64 50.42
N TYR A 68 29.27 -14.40 49.22
CA TYR A 68 29.82 -13.11 48.84
C TYR A 68 28.76 -12.01 48.83
N GLY A 69 27.56 -12.28 48.31
CA GLY A 69 26.44 -11.34 48.29
C GLY A 69 25.87 -11.01 49.67
N ARG A 70 26.08 -11.88 50.68
CA ARG A 70 25.75 -11.61 52.09
C ARG A 70 26.87 -10.88 52.84
N GLY A 71 28.03 -10.68 52.20
CA GLY A 71 29.23 -10.10 52.81
C GLY A 71 30.00 -11.06 53.72
N ASP A 72 29.71 -12.36 53.67
CA ASP A 72 30.41 -13.37 54.47
C ASP A 72 31.77 -13.73 53.85
N PRO A 73 32.79 -14.11 54.66
CA PRO A 73 34.06 -14.57 54.14
C PRO A 73 33.90 -15.87 53.36
N VAL A 74 34.46 -15.90 52.15
CA VAL A 74 34.43 -17.06 51.26
C VAL A 74 35.77 -17.78 51.33
N ASP A 75 35.77 -18.97 51.91
CA ASP A 75 36.90 -19.89 51.94
C ASP A 75 36.41 -21.35 51.92
N ALA A 76 37.34 -22.31 51.84
CA ALA A 76 37.00 -23.73 51.75
C ALA A 76 36.24 -24.26 52.99
N ILE A 77 36.37 -23.62 54.16
CA ILE A 77 35.69 -24.00 55.40
C ILE A 77 34.26 -23.45 55.40
N THR A 78 34.08 -22.17 55.05
CA THR A 78 32.75 -21.53 55.02
C THR A 78 31.87 -22.12 53.94
N ILE A 79 32.43 -22.44 52.76
CA ILE A 79 31.71 -23.12 51.69
C ILE A 79 31.34 -24.56 52.08
N LYS A 80 32.22 -25.28 52.80
CA LYS A 80 31.89 -26.61 53.32
C LYS A 80 30.70 -26.57 54.27
N ASP A 81 30.67 -25.59 55.18
CA ASP A 81 29.58 -25.43 56.15
C ASP A 81 28.25 -25.09 55.45
N GLU A 82 28.26 -24.18 54.48
CA GLU A 82 27.06 -23.83 53.69
C GLU A 82 26.55 -25.01 52.86
N LEU A 83 27.43 -25.78 52.22
CA LEU A 83 27.08 -26.98 51.47
C LEU A 83 26.56 -28.11 52.37
N LEU A 84 27.07 -28.23 53.60
CA LEU A 84 26.62 -29.22 54.58
C LEU A 84 25.21 -28.88 55.08
N LYS A 85 24.95 -27.61 55.42
CA LYS A 85 23.61 -27.13 55.85
C LYS A 85 22.53 -27.41 54.82
N ARG A 86 22.87 -27.35 53.54
CA ARG A 86 21.95 -27.57 52.41
C ARG A 86 21.91 -29.01 51.90
N GLY A 87 22.74 -29.90 52.44
CA GLY A 87 22.82 -31.30 52.00
C GLY A 87 23.39 -31.50 50.59
N GLU A 88 24.17 -30.53 50.09
CA GLU A 88 24.75 -30.54 48.74
C GLU A 88 26.21 -31.03 48.72
N LEU A 89 26.83 -31.22 49.88
CA LEU A 89 28.26 -31.57 50.03
C LEU A 89 28.64 -32.88 49.30
N SER A 90 27.77 -33.88 49.31
CA SER A 90 28.00 -35.16 48.62
C SER A 90 27.98 -35.04 47.09
N ARG A 91 27.31 -34.01 46.54
CA ARG A 91 27.22 -33.79 45.09
C ARG A 91 28.50 -33.24 44.48
N ILE A 92 29.37 -32.64 45.29
CA ILE A 92 30.61 -32.00 44.83
C ILE A 92 31.86 -32.87 45.04
N GLY A 93 31.74 -34.06 45.64
CA GLY A 93 32.88 -34.93 45.96
C GLY A 93 33.40 -34.79 47.40
N ASP A 94 32.54 -34.35 48.32
CA ASP A 94 32.79 -34.17 49.75
C ASP A 94 33.86 -33.11 50.09
N ALA A 95 34.06 -32.88 51.39
CA ALA A 95 34.96 -31.85 51.92
C ALA A 95 36.40 -31.86 51.34
N PRO A 96 37.04 -33.02 51.06
CA PRO A 96 38.39 -33.03 50.49
C PRO A 96 38.50 -32.35 49.11
N TYR A 97 37.41 -32.33 48.34
CA TYR A 97 37.43 -31.76 47.00
C TYR A 97 37.64 -30.24 47.02
N LEU A 98 37.08 -29.53 48.00
CA LEU A 98 37.29 -28.08 48.16
C LEU A 98 38.77 -27.73 48.42
N HIS A 99 39.47 -28.56 49.20
CA HIS A 99 40.91 -28.39 49.40
C HIS A 99 41.72 -28.71 48.14
N THR A 100 41.24 -29.63 47.29
CA THR A 100 41.85 -29.90 45.98
C THR A 100 41.70 -28.71 45.04
N LEU A 101 40.54 -28.02 45.04
CA LEU A 101 40.34 -26.78 44.28
C LEU A 101 41.35 -25.71 44.69
N VAL A 102 41.53 -25.49 46.00
CA VAL A 102 42.51 -24.54 46.53
C VAL A 102 43.95 -24.93 46.12
N ALA A 103 44.29 -26.22 46.20
CA ALA A 103 45.63 -26.71 45.86
C ALA A 103 45.93 -26.69 44.35
N SER A 104 44.90 -26.63 43.49
CA SER A 104 45.05 -26.62 42.02
C SER A 104 45.50 -25.28 41.46
N VAL A 105 45.41 -24.19 42.25
CA VAL A 105 45.68 -22.82 41.80
C VAL A 105 47.15 -22.47 41.94
N PRO A 106 47.84 -22.12 40.84
CA PRO A 106 49.22 -21.65 40.92
C PRO A 106 49.33 -20.24 41.55
N THR A 107 48.45 -19.32 41.14
CA THR A 107 48.39 -17.94 41.66
C THR A 107 46.97 -17.38 41.51
N ALA A 108 46.39 -16.86 42.59
CA ALA A 108 45.04 -16.28 42.58
C ALA A 108 44.91 -14.99 41.74
N ALA A 109 46.03 -14.30 41.46
CA ALA A 109 46.07 -13.09 40.62
C ALA A 109 45.73 -13.35 39.13
N ASN A 110 45.74 -14.60 38.68
CA ASN A 110 45.39 -14.97 37.30
C ASN A 110 43.93 -15.44 37.16
N ALA A 111 43.08 -15.18 38.16
CA ALA A 111 41.69 -15.61 38.15
C ALA A 111 40.93 -15.18 36.89
N GLY A 112 41.07 -13.91 36.47
CA GLY A 112 40.46 -13.41 35.24
C GLY A 112 40.92 -14.14 33.97
N TYR A 113 42.17 -14.60 33.91
CA TYR A 113 42.67 -15.38 32.76
C TYR A 113 42.01 -16.76 32.68
N TYR A 114 41.90 -17.48 33.80
CA TYR A 114 41.21 -18.77 33.83
C TYR A 114 39.71 -18.62 33.59
N ALA A 115 39.09 -17.56 34.11
CA ALA A 115 37.70 -17.22 33.88
C ALA A 115 37.41 -17.00 32.39
N LYS A 116 38.31 -16.32 31.68
CA LYS A 116 38.23 -16.15 30.23
C LYS A 116 38.26 -17.50 29.48
N ILE A 117 39.11 -18.44 29.89
CA ILE A 117 39.16 -19.78 29.28
C ILE A 117 37.82 -20.51 29.47
N VAL A 118 37.26 -20.49 30.69
CA VAL A 118 35.95 -21.09 30.99
C VAL A 118 34.84 -20.45 30.15
N GLN A 119 34.83 -19.11 30.06
CA GLN A 119 33.89 -18.36 29.24
C GLN A 119 33.98 -18.75 27.75
N GLU A 120 35.18 -18.82 27.19
CA GLU A 120 35.40 -19.22 25.79
C GLU A 120 34.86 -20.64 25.52
N LYS A 121 35.14 -21.60 26.41
CA LYS A 121 34.60 -22.97 26.28
C LYS A 121 33.09 -23.01 26.43
N ALA A 122 32.51 -22.21 27.32
CA ALA A 122 31.06 -22.11 27.49
C ALA A 122 30.36 -21.54 26.25
N VAL A 123 30.94 -20.53 25.60
CA VAL A 123 30.43 -19.98 24.32
C VAL A 123 30.48 -21.04 23.22
N LEU A 124 31.60 -21.76 23.08
CA LEU A 124 31.74 -22.84 22.10
C LEU A 124 30.73 -23.97 22.36
N ARG A 125 30.51 -24.34 23.62
CA ARG A 125 29.52 -25.35 24.01
C ARG A 125 28.09 -24.92 23.65
N ARG A 126 27.71 -23.68 23.95
CA ARG A 126 26.39 -23.12 23.56
C ARG A 126 26.19 -23.09 22.05
N LEU A 127 27.24 -22.75 21.29
CA LEU A 127 27.18 -22.75 19.83
C LEU A 127 26.89 -24.16 19.28
N VAL A 128 27.49 -25.19 19.87
CA VAL A 128 27.20 -26.60 19.52
C VAL A 128 25.74 -26.95 19.85
N GLU A 129 25.25 -26.59 21.04
CA GLU A 129 23.86 -26.85 21.47
C GLU A 129 22.82 -26.17 20.56
N VAL A 130 23.06 -24.91 20.18
CA VAL A 130 22.19 -24.16 19.27
C VAL A 130 22.26 -24.73 17.86
N GLY A 131 23.46 -25.08 17.37
CA GLY A 131 23.63 -25.75 16.08
C GLY A 131 22.85 -27.08 16.02
N THR A 132 22.86 -27.87 17.10
CA THR A 132 22.06 -29.10 17.18
C THR A 132 20.55 -28.81 17.20
N ARG A 133 20.08 -27.79 17.93
CA ARG A 133 18.67 -27.39 17.94
C ARG A 133 18.19 -26.88 16.58
N ILE A 134 18.98 -26.07 15.88
CA ILE A 134 18.65 -25.58 14.53
C ILE A 134 18.59 -26.74 13.54
N ALA A 135 19.52 -27.69 13.61
CA ALA A 135 19.46 -28.89 12.80
C ALA A 135 18.18 -29.70 13.08
N GLN A 136 17.79 -29.85 14.35
CA GLN A 136 16.53 -30.51 14.74
C GLN A 136 15.30 -29.78 14.21
N LEU A 137 15.26 -28.44 14.24
CA LEU A 137 14.19 -27.63 13.65
C LEU A 137 14.06 -27.90 12.15
N GLY A 138 15.17 -28.00 11.42
CA GLY A 138 15.17 -28.31 9.98
C GLY A 138 14.64 -29.71 9.62
N TYR A 139 14.65 -30.65 10.56
CA TYR A 139 14.06 -31.99 10.39
C TYR A 139 12.64 -32.12 10.97
N SER A 140 12.17 -31.12 11.71
CA SER A 140 10.82 -31.15 12.29
C SER A 140 9.77 -31.05 11.18
N THR A 141 8.81 -31.97 11.18
CA THR A 141 7.79 -32.14 10.13
C THR A 141 6.48 -31.40 10.46
N ASP A 142 6.51 -30.52 11.44
CA ASP A 142 5.39 -29.67 11.80
C ASP A 142 5.26 -28.62 10.71
N GLY A 143 4.10 -28.53 10.04
CA GLY A 143 3.83 -27.65 8.90
C GLY A 143 3.85 -26.14 9.21
N ALA A 144 4.81 -25.68 9.99
CA ALA A 144 5.18 -24.29 10.14
C ALA A 144 5.73 -23.75 8.81
N ASP A 145 5.39 -22.51 8.52
CA ASP A 145 5.90 -21.78 7.37
C ASP A 145 7.43 -21.71 7.44
N ALA A 146 8.10 -21.75 6.28
CA ALA A 146 9.56 -21.70 6.21
C ALA A 146 10.12 -20.41 6.86
N ASP A 147 9.34 -19.33 6.82
CA ASP A 147 9.68 -18.05 7.42
C ASP A 147 9.63 -18.10 8.97
N ASP A 148 8.64 -18.78 9.58
CA ASP A 148 8.57 -18.95 11.05
C ASP A 148 9.70 -19.86 11.58
N LEU A 149 10.08 -20.89 10.81
CA LEU A 149 11.24 -21.72 11.14
C LEU A 149 12.56 -20.92 11.06
N LEU A 150 12.69 -20.04 10.07
CA LEU A 150 13.85 -19.18 9.92
C LEU A 150 13.94 -18.15 11.06
N ASP A 151 12.82 -17.54 11.44
CA ASP A 151 12.74 -16.58 12.55
C ASP A 151 13.13 -17.23 13.89
N ARG A 152 12.65 -18.45 14.16
CA ARG A 152 13.03 -19.21 15.36
C ARG A 152 14.50 -19.59 15.37
N ALA A 153 15.04 -19.99 14.22
CA ALA A 153 16.46 -20.29 14.08
C ALA A 153 17.33 -19.04 14.31
N GLN A 154 16.90 -17.88 13.78
CA GLN A 154 17.57 -16.60 14.02
C GLN A 154 17.56 -16.24 15.51
N ALA A 155 16.41 -16.34 16.18
CA ALA A 155 16.29 -16.03 17.61
C ALA A 155 17.24 -16.88 18.48
N GLU A 156 17.40 -18.17 18.18
CA GLU A 156 18.31 -19.08 18.90
C GLU A 156 19.79 -18.73 18.69
N VAL A 157 20.20 -18.32 17.48
CA VAL A 157 21.57 -17.84 17.22
C VAL A 157 21.83 -16.52 17.96
N TYR A 158 20.85 -15.61 17.93
CA TYR A 158 20.99 -14.30 18.59
C TYR A 158 21.05 -14.39 20.12
N ALA A 159 20.38 -15.37 20.74
CA ALA A 159 20.44 -15.58 22.18
C ALA A 159 21.87 -15.91 22.71
N ILE A 160 22.79 -16.32 21.84
CA ILE A 160 24.22 -16.51 22.16
C ILE A 160 24.94 -15.17 22.35
N ALA A 161 24.50 -14.12 21.63
CA ALA A 161 25.16 -12.82 21.57
C ALA A 161 24.73 -11.86 22.70
N ASP A 162 23.52 -12.00 23.25
CA ASP A 162 22.82 -10.91 23.95
C ASP A 162 22.65 -11.12 25.47
N LYS A 163 23.67 -11.60 26.18
CA LYS A 163 23.58 -11.82 27.65
C LYS A 163 24.63 -11.09 28.50
N ARG A 164 24.91 -9.84 28.14
CA ARG A 164 25.62 -8.88 29.01
C ARG A 164 24.75 -7.68 29.37
N SER A 165 23.58 -7.95 29.95
CA SER A 165 22.83 -6.93 30.68
C SER A 165 22.60 -7.45 32.10
N GLY A 166 23.22 -6.75 33.05
CA GLY A 166 23.20 -7.03 34.49
C GLY A 166 21.81 -6.82 35.11
N GLU A 167 21.76 -7.15 36.39
CA GLU A 167 20.58 -7.42 37.24
C GLU A 167 19.50 -6.31 37.30
N ASP A 168 18.24 -6.73 37.49
CA ASP A 168 16.99 -5.95 37.41
C ASP A 168 16.76 -4.90 38.54
N TYR A 169 17.67 -4.76 39.51
CA TYR A 169 17.51 -3.82 40.62
C TYR A 169 18.86 -3.22 41.04
N ALA A 170 19.05 -1.92 40.83
CA ALA A 170 20.19 -1.18 41.37
C ALA A 170 19.75 -0.34 42.59
N PRO A 171 20.50 -0.35 43.70
CA PRO A 171 20.21 0.53 44.83
C PRO A 171 20.42 2.00 44.42
N LEU A 172 19.63 2.91 44.98
CA LEU A 172 19.64 4.34 44.60
C LEU A 172 21.05 4.98 44.71
N SER A 173 21.87 4.49 45.65
CA SER A 173 23.27 4.90 45.84
C SER A 173 24.14 4.70 44.61
N ASP A 174 23.83 3.71 43.77
CA ASP A 174 24.65 3.32 42.62
C ASP A 174 24.19 4.04 41.35
N ILE A 175 22.92 4.50 41.33
CA ILE A 175 22.32 5.30 40.26
C ILE A 175 22.63 6.79 40.46
N MET A 176 22.69 7.25 41.73
CA MET A 176 22.88 8.67 42.08
C MET A 176 24.12 9.31 41.46
N PRO A 177 25.32 8.68 41.42
CA PRO A 177 26.48 9.26 40.76
C PRO A 177 26.23 9.53 39.27
N GLY A 178 25.63 8.58 38.55
CA GLY A 178 25.29 8.77 37.13
C GLY A 178 24.25 9.88 36.91
N ALA A 179 23.24 9.96 37.76
CA ALA A 179 22.25 11.04 37.71
C ALA A 179 22.86 12.42 38.03
N LEU A 180 23.82 12.49 38.96
CA LEU A 180 24.55 13.72 39.27
C LEU A 180 25.50 14.11 38.15
N ASP A 181 26.19 13.14 37.53
CA ASP A 181 27.04 13.37 36.35
C ASP A 181 26.22 13.91 35.16
N GLU A 182 25.00 13.41 34.95
CA GLU A 182 24.07 13.95 33.96
C GLU A 182 23.65 15.39 34.29
N ILE A 183 23.33 15.69 35.55
CA ILE A 183 22.97 17.04 36.00
C ILE A 183 24.17 18.01 35.88
N GLU A 184 25.37 17.57 36.21
CA GLU A 184 26.61 18.35 36.05
C GLU A 184 26.98 18.55 34.58
N ALA A 185 26.76 17.54 33.72
CA ALA A 185 26.91 17.67 32.28
C ALA A 185 25.93 18.70 31.68
N ILE A 186 24.72 18.81 32.24
CA ILE A 186 23.74 19.85 31.88
C ILE A 186 24.21 21.24 32.36
N GLY A 187 24.69 21.34 33.60
CA GLY A 187 25.13 22.60 34.20
C GLY A 187 26.42 23.17 33.62
N SER A 188 27.36 22.32 33.21
CA SER A 188 28.69 22.71 32.70
C SER A 188 28.69 23.19 31.24
N ARG A 189 27.64 22.92 30.46
CA ARG A 189 27.58 23.24 29.02
C ARG A 189 26.81 24.52 28.67
N GLY A 190 26.64 25.46 29.60
CA GLY A 190 26.12 26.80 29.30
C GLY A 190 24.77 26.84 28.57
N GLY A 191 23.91 25.84 28.78
CA GLY A 191 22.61 25.73 28.09
C GLY A 191 22.62 24.96 26.76
N GLN A 192 23.65 24.17 26.45
CA GLN A 192 23.60 23.26 25.29
C GLN A 192 22.64 22.08 25.51
N MET A 193 21.85 21.84 24.46
CA MET A 193 20.75 20.88 24.35
C MET A 193 21.15 19.42 24.64
N VAL A 194 20.30 18.67 25.35
CA VAL A 194 20.58 17.29 25.82
C VAL A 194 20.06 16.22 24.84
N GLY A 195 18.92 16.47 24.18
CA GLY A 195 18.27 15.55 23.23
C GLY A 195 18.68 15.74 21.77
N VAL A 196 18.11 14.92 20.88
CA VAL A 196 18.25 15.07 19.42
C VAL A 196 17.52 16.35 18.98
N PRO A 197 18.21 17.31 18.35
CA PRO A 197 17.60 18.58 17.96
C PRO A 197 16.56 18.39 16.85
N THR A 198 15.41 19.05 17.00
CA THR A 198 14.33 19.03 16.01
C THR A 198 14.60 19.96 14.82
N GLY A 199 15.50 20.93 15.01
CA GLY A 199 15.83 21.94 14.00
C GLY A 199 14.91 23.15 14.02
N PHE A 200 14.02 23.24 15.01
CA PHE A 200 13.22 24.41 15.33
C PHE A 200 13.62 24.95 16.70
N THR A 201 14.14 26.17 16.76
CA THR A 201 14.71 26.78 17.97
C THR A 201 13.70 26.82 19.12
N ASP A 202 12.46 27.20 18.81
CA ASP A 202 11.39 27.37 19.79
C ASP A 202 10.87 26.01 20.29
N LEU A 203 10.84 24.98 19.42
CA LEU A 203 10.48 23.63 19.82
C LEU A 203 11.58 22.97 20.66
N ASP A 204 12.83 23.21 20.30
CA ASP A 204 13.98 22.72 21.03
C ASP A 204 14.15 23.43 22.39
N ALA A 205 13.82 24.72 22.50
CA ALA A 205 13.77 25.43 23.78
C ALA A 205 12.68 24.86 24.71
N LEU A 206 11.56 24.41 24.13
CA LEU A 206 10.46 23.80 24.88
C LEU A 206 10.77 22.35 25.32
N THR A 207 11.42 21.58 24.45
CA THR A 207 11.63 20.12 24.63
C THR A 207 13.02 19.77 25.16
N ASN A 208 13.97 20.69 25.04
CA ASN A 208 15.42 20.45 25.18
C ASN A 208 15.92 19.35 24.22
N GLY A 209 15.31 19.28 23.03
CA GLY A 209 15.49 18.22 22.04
C GLY A 209 14.67 16.96 22.33
N LEU A 210 14.74 15.98 21.42
CA LEU A 210 14.07 14.69 21.55
C LEU A 210 14.93 13.72 22.37
N HIS A 211 14.40 13.23 23.49
CA HIS A 211 15.18 12.41 24.42
C HIS A 211 15.13 10.93 24.08
N SER A 212 16.19 10.22 24.43
CA SER A 212 16.30 8.76 24.32
C SER A 212 15.17 8.06 25.09
N GLY A 213 14.67 6.95 24.55
CA GLY A 213 13.57 6.19 25.18
C GLY A 213 12.17 6.78 24.97
N GLN A 214 12.05 7.94 24.31
CA GLN A 214 10.77 8.58 24.02
C GLN A 214 10.11 8.02 22.75
N MET A 215 8.79 7.79 22.85
CA MET A 215 7.89 7.60 21.73
C MET A 215 7.15 8.92 21.47
N ILE A 216 7.34 9.45 20.27
CA ILE A 216 6.84 10.75 19.86
C ILE A 216 5.85 10.54 18.72
N ILE A 217 4.64 11.07 18.86
CA ILE A 217 3.63 11.04 17.82
C ILE A 217 3.57 12.40 17.17
N VAL A 218 3.74 12.41 15.84
CA VAL A 218 3.50 13.62 15.04
C VAL A 218 2.25 13.33 14.22
N ALA A 219 1.21 14.12 14.48
CA ALA A 219 -0.06 13.92 13.82
C ALA A 219 -0.52 15.18 13.08
N ALA A 220 -0.93 14.96 11.84
CA ALA A 220 -1.41 16.01 10.97
C ALA A 220 -2.69 15.54 10.28
N ARG A 221 -3.49 16.50 9.82
CA ARG A 221 -4.56 16.17 8.88
C ARG A 221 -3.96 15.87 7.50
N PRO A 222 -4.55 14.93 6.75
CA PRO A 222 -4.19 14.72 5.35
C PRO A 222 -4.57 15.93 4.46
N ALA A 223 -3.74 16.22 3.44
CA ALA A 223 -4.04 17.06 2.28
C ALA A 223 -4.23 18.59 2.48
N ILE A 224 -3.14 19.36 2.37
CA ILE A 224 -3.20 20.78 2.01
C ILE A 224 -2.65 20.88 0.57
N GLY A 225 -3.51 21.06 -0.45
CA GLY A 225 -3.12 21.21 -1.86
C GLY A 225 -3.83 20.32 -2.92
N LYS A 226 -5.10 19.95 -2.73
CA LYS A 226 -5.85 19.01 -3.60
C LYS A 226 -7.24 19.52 -4.03
N ALA A 227 -7.46 20.82 -4.08
CA ALA A 227 -8.82 21.34 -4.28
C ALA A 227 -9.20 21.39 -5.77
N LEU A 228 -10.38 20.86 -6.11
CA LEU A 228 -11.00 20.93 -7.44
C LEU A 228 -12.34 21.64 -7.35
N ALA A 229 -12.80 22.25 -8.44
CA ALA A 229 -14.11 22.90 -8.48
C ALA A 229 -15.24 21.91 -8.16
N LEU A 230 -16.29 22.36 -7.47
CA LEU A 230 -17.38 21.48 -7.00
C LEU A 230 -18.09 20.73 -8.13
N ASP A 231 -18.19 21.33 -9.31
CA ASP A 231 -18.80 20.74 -10.50
C ASP A 231 -17.92 19.69 -11.19
N THR A 232 -16.67 19.50 -10.73
CA THR A 232 -15.74 18.53 -11.32
C THR A 232 -16.31 17.11 -11.19
N PRO A 233 -16.54 16.40 -12.31
CA PRO A 233 -17.04 15.03 -12.27
C PRO A 233 -16.00 14.08 -11.70
N LEU A 234 -16.41 13.14 -10.86
CA LEU A 234 -15.58 12.10 -10.27
C LEU A 234 -16.11 10.71 -10.68
N ALA A 235 -15.22 9.84 -11.12
CA ALA A 235 -15.60 8.51 -11.61
C ALA A 235 -15.88 7.56 -10.44
N THR A 236 -17.01 6.83 -10.49
CA THR A 236 -17.43 5.87 -9.46
C THR A 236 -17.76 4.51 -10.08
N PRO A 237 -17.75 3.41 -9.29
CA PRO A 237 -18.22 2.10 -9.76
C PRO A 237 -19.68 2.11 -10.23
N ALA A 238 -20.51 3.02 -9.70
CA ALA A 238 -21.91 3.17 -10.06
C ALA A 238 -22.16 4.24 -11.14
N GLY A 239 -21.11 4.87 -11.68
CA GLY A 239 -21.22 5.91 -12.72
C GLY A 239 -20.37 7.13 -12.43
N TRP A 240 -21.02 8.24 -12.11
CA TRP A 240 -20.40 9.55 -11.90
C TRP A 240 -20.99 10.21 -10.67
N THR A 241 -20.16 10.86 -9.88
CA THR A 241 -20.56 11.85 -8.87
C THR A 241 -19.85 13.17 -9.18
N THR A 242 -20.05 14.21 -8.38
CA THR A 242 -19.33 15.48 -8.47
C THR A 242 -18.47 15.71 -7.23
N MET A 243 -17.49 16.60 -7.32
CA MET A 243 -16.69 17.03 -6.17
C MET A 243 -17.54 17.69 -5.08
N GLY A 244 -18.67 18.32 -5.45
CA GLY A 244 -19.66 18.87 -4.53
C GLY A 244 -20.49 17.79 -3.82
N ASP A 245 -20.90 16.75 -4.54
CA ASP A 245 -21.85 15.75 -4.03
C ASP A 245 -21.19 14.57 -3.33
N VAL A 246 -19.90 14.31 -3.61
CA VAL A 246 -19.17 13.18 -3.03
C VAL A 246 -19.11 13.27 -1.49
N ALA A 247 -19.41 12.15 -0.86
CA ALA A 247 -19.46 11.99 0.58
C ALA A 247 -18.50 10.91 1.07
N VAL A 248 -18.30 10.90 2.38
CA VAL A 248 -17.48 9.89 3.07
C VAL A 248 -18.18 8.55 2.99
N GLY A 249 -17.46 7.50 2.65
CA GLY A 249 -18.02 6.16 2.47
C GLY A 249 -18.46 5.88 1.03
N ASP A 250 -18.53 6.89 0.17
CA ASP A 250 -18.72 6.69 -1.27
C ASP A 250 -17.48 6.01 -1.88
N PHE A 251 -17.65 5.38 -3.04
CA PHE A 251 -16.55 4.77 -3.78
C PHE A 251 -16.20 5.61 -5.01
N LEU A 252 -14.93 5.97 -5.14
CA LEU A 252 -14.32 6.53 -6.35
C LEU A 252 -13.47 5.46 -7.03
N LEU A 253 -12.97 5.77 -8.23
CA LEU A 253 -12.04 4.91 -8.96
C LEU A 253 -10.62 5.48 -8.86
N GLY A 254 -9.66 4.63 -8.51
CA GLY A 254 -8.24 4.95 -8.42
C GLY A 254 -7.55 5.03 -9.78
N ALA A 255 -6.31 5.53 -9.81
CA ALA A 255 -5.50 5.57 -11.04
C ALA A 255 -5.12 4.18 -11.59
N ASP A 256 -5.13 3.17 -10.71
CA ASP A 256 -5.02 1.74 -11.00
C ASP A 256 -6.31 1.13 -11.57
N GLY A 257 -7.41 1.90 -11.59
CA GLY A 257 -8.71 1.45 -12.06
C GLY A 257 -9.55 0.74 -11.00
N ILE A 258 -9.03 0.57 -9.78
CA ILE A 258 -9.68 -0.20 -8.70
C ILE A 258 -10.61 0.73 -7.90
N PRO A 259 -11.80 0.26 -7.47
CA PRO A 259 -12.66 0.99 -6.54
C PRO A 259 -11.94 1.28 -5.21
N THR A 260 -11.91 2.55 -4.82
CA THR A 260 -11.34 3.03 -3.57
C THR A 260 -12.38 3.85 -2.82
N ARG A 261 -12.41 3.74 -1.49
CA ARG A 261 -13.42 4.39 -0.67
C ARG A 261 -12.95 5.79 -0.29
N VAL A 262 -13.87 6.74 -0.34
CA VAL A 262 -13.67 8.10 0.14
C VAL A 262 -13.61 8.09 1.66
N VAL A 263 -12.42 8.33 2.20
CA VAL A 263 -12.17 8.40 3.65
C VAL A 263 -12.18 9.82 4.18
N ALA A 264 -12.02 10.83 3.31
CA ALA A 264 -12.12 12.24 3.68
C ALA A 264 -12.76 13.12 2.62
N THR A 265 -13.50 14.12 3.07
CA THR A 265 -13.99 15.23 2.26
C THR A 265 -13.83 16.51 3.08
N THR A 266 -13.34 17.58 2.44
CA THR A 266 -13.14 18.90 3.07
C THR A 266 -14.40 19.76 2.95
N GLU A 267 -14.47 20.86 3.71
CA GLU A 267 -15.47 21.92 3.46
C GLU A 267 -15.20 22.62 2.13
N VAL A 268 -16.24 23.28 1.59
CA VAL A 268 -16.11 24.08 0.37
C VAL A 268 -15.26 25.32 0.65
N MET A 269 -14.21 25.51 -0.12
CA MET A 269 -13.27 26.62 -0.02
C MET A 269 -13.59 27.70 -1.07
N HIS A 270 -13.85 28.95 -0.66
CA HIS A 270 -14.23 30.09 -1.53
C HIS A 270 -13.13 31.17 -1.62
N GLY A 271 -12.90 31.85 -2.74
CA GLY A 271 -11.88 32.91 -2.83
C GLY A 271 -10.42 32.43 -3.02
N ARG A 272 -10.22 31.21 -3.56
CA ARG A 272 -8.89 30.68 -3.94
C ARG A 272 -8.55 31.07 -5.38
N PRO A 273 -7.29 31.43 -5.73
CA PRO A 273 -6.88 31.54 -7.11
C PRO A 273 -7.11 30.19 -7.82
N CYS A 274 -7.87 30.23 -8.92
CA CYS A 274 -8.25 29.04 -9.67
C CYS A 274 -7.72 29.14 -11.09
N TYR A 275 -7.41 27.99 -11.67
CA TYR A 275 -6.96 27.87 -13.04
C TYR A 275 -7.79 26.81 -13.76
N GLU A 276 -8.06 27.04 -15.03
CA GLU A 276 -8.54 26.02 -15.95
C GLU A 276 -7.34 25.36 -16.62
N VAL A 277 -7.15 24.06 -16.35
CA VAL A 277 -6.11 23.22 -16.94
C VAL A 277 -6.69 22.48 -18.14
N GLU A 278 -6.28 22.86 -19.35
CA GLU A 278 -6.69 22.21 -20.59
C GLU A 278 -5.70 21.11 -20.99
N PHE A 279 -6.22 19.91 -21.24
CA PHE A 279 -5.47 18.76 -21.70
C PHE A 279 -5.57 18.60 -23.22
N SER A 280 -4.57 17.97 -23.84
CA SER A 280 -4.45 17.78 -25.31
C SER A 280 -5.55 16.97 -25.96
N ASP A 281 -6.40 16.33 -25.17
CA ASP A 281 -7.59 15.64 -25.66
C ASP A 281 -8.84 16.53 -25.59
N GLY A 282 -8.75 17.71 -24.98
CA GLY A 282 -9.78 18.73 -24.84
C GLY A 282 -10.53 18.68 -23.50
N GLU A 283 -10.04 17.93 -22.50
CA GLU A 283 -10.58 18.05 -21.14
C GLU A 283 -10.12 19.35 -20.50
N ILE A 284 -11.00 19.98 -19.73
CA ILE A 284 -10.66 21.13 -18.90
C ILE A 284 -11.03 20.77 -17.46
N ILE A 285 -10.06 20.86 -16.55
CA ILE A 285 -10.30 20.71 -15.11
C ILE A 285 -10.04 22.05 -14.45
N THR A 286 -11.00 22.52 -13.65
CA THR A 286 -10.79 23.71 -12.81
C THR A 286 -10.21 23.27 -11.48
N ALA A 287 -8.99 23.72 -11.19
CA ALA A 287 -8.24 23.39 -10.01
C ALA A 287 -7.72 24.64 -9.32
N ASP A 288 -7.49 24.59 -8.01
CA ASP A 288 -6.83 25.70 -7.33
C ASP A 288 -5.34 25.79 -7.71
N ALA A 289 -4.74 26.95 -7.46
CA ALA A 289 -3.32 27.23 -7.74
C ALA A 289 -2.39 26.15 -7.15
N ASP A 290 -2.69 25.73 -5.91
CA ASP A 290 -1.91 24.77 -5.14
C ASP A 290 -2.18 23.31 -5.52
N HIS A 291 -3.15 23.03 -6.41
CA HIS A 291 -3.53 21.67 -6.75
C HIS A 291 -2.34 20.91 -7.35
N GLN A 292 -2.00 19.76 -6.77
CA GLN A 292 -0.84 18.97 -7.14
C GLN A 292 -1.14 17.90 -8.21
N TRP A 293 -0.39 17.95 -9.31
CA TRP A 293 -0.45 17.01 -10.43
C TRP A 293 0.83 16.20 -10.55
N LEU A 294 0.75 14.87 -10.67
CA LEU A 294 1.90 14.07 -11.10
C LEU A 294 2.10 14.26 -12.61
N THR A 295 3.08 15.08 -12.99
CA THR A 295 3.36 15.37 -14.40
C THR A 295 4.68 14.76 -14.86
N TRP A 296 4.67 14.29 -16.09
CA TRP A 296 5.83 13.91 -16.86
C TRP A 296 6.25 15.09 -17.71
N THR A 297 7.44 15.63 -17.52
CA THR A 297 8.01 16.68 -18.39
C THR A 297 8.46 16.09 -19.73
N ARG A 298 8.77 16.93 -20.72
CA ARG A 298 9.31 16.46 -22.01
C ARG A 298 10.60 15.65 -21.81
N ALA A 299 11.44 16.03 -20.84
CA ALA A 299 12.65 15.31 -20.48
C ALA A 299 12.32 13.94 -19.87
N ALA A 300 11.40 13.88 -18.89
CA ALA A 300 10.98 12.62 -18.27
C ALA A 300 10.42 11.62 -19.29
N ARG A 301 9.57 12.08 -20.21
CA ARG A 301 9.02 11.23 -21.28
C ARG A 301 10.09 10.69 -22.22
N ARG A 302 11.17 11.45 -22.48
CA ARG A 302 12.29 10.99 -23.33
C ARG A 302 13.17 9.96 -22.61
N CYS A 303 13.44 10.14 -21.32
CA CYS A 303 14.21 9.18 -20.52
C CYS A 303 13.49 7.83 -20.38
N ASP A 304 12.18 7.85 -20.17
CA ASP A 304 11.40 6.62 -20.15
C ASP A 304 11.41 5.90 -21.51
N ALA A 305 11.28 6.63 -22.63
CA ALA A 305 11.40 6.01 -23.95
C ALA A 305 12.76 5.32 -24.16
N GLN A 306 13.84 5.86 -23.58
CA GLN A 306 15.15 5.22 -23.59
C GLN A 306 15.20 3.95 -22.74
N ARG A 307 14.65 3.96 -21.51
CA ARG A 307 14.59 2.77 -20.64
C ARG A 307 13.88 1.59 -21.32
N ARG A 308 12.89 1.89 -22.18
CA ARG A 308 12.15 0.89 -22.97
C ARG A 308 12.85 0.48 -24.27
N GLY A 309 14.09 0.91 -24.49
CA GLY A 309 14.88 0.54 -25.68
C GLY A 309 14.51 1.29 -26.97
N LEU A 310 13.67 2.33 -26.91
CA LEU A 310 13.14 3.03 -28.08
C LEU A 310 14.04 4.17 -28.60
N ARG A 311 15.09 4.57 -27.85
CA ARG A 311 16.07 5.61 -28.24
C ARG A 311 17.46 5.36 -27.62
N LYS A 312 18.53 5.78 -28.30
CA LYS A 312 19.92 5.72 -27.79
C LYS A 312 20.39 7.08 -27.25
N ASN A 313 21.18 7.03 -26.17
CA ASN A 313 22.02 8.07 -25.57
C ASN A 313 21.33 9.32 -25.00
N TYR A 314 20.83 9.23 -23.76
CA TYR A 314 20.71 10.35 -22.83
C TYR A 314 21.48 10.04 -21.54
N ALA A 315 22.24 11.00 -21.03
CA ALA A 315 23.22 10.82 -19.95
C ALA A 315 22.61 10.79 -18.54
N HIS A 316 21.39 11.31 -18.34
CA HIS A 316 20.78 11.43 -17.01
C HIS A 316 19.30 11.01 -17.00
N PRO A 317 18.87 10.13 -16.08
CA PRO A 317 17.47 9.72 -15.96
C PRO A 317 16.62 10.82 -15.30
N VAL A 318 15.58 11.28 -16.00
CA VAL A 318 14.58 12.23 -15.49
C VAL A 318 13.29 11.47 -15.19
N ALA A 319 12.79 11.57 -13.96
CA ALA A 319 11.56 10.92 -13.48
C ALA A 319 10.36 11.89 -13.57
N PRO A 320 9.11 11.40 -13.53
CA PRO A 320 7.95 12.26 -13.32
C PRO A 320 8.00 13.01 -11.98
N SER A 321 7.34 14.15 -11.94
CA SER A 321 7.36 15.06 -10.80
C SER A 321 5.98 15.61 -10.47
N VAL A 322 5.68 15.71 -9.18
CA VAL A 322 4.49 16.41 -8.69
C VAL A 322 4.73 17.92 -8.80
N VAL A 323 3.81 18.64 -9.44
CA VAL A 323 3.86 20.10 -9.67
C VAL A 323 2.48 20.70 -9.40
N THR A 324 2.43 21.95 -8.92
CA THR A 324 1.17 22.66 -8.69
C THR A 324 0.57 23.19 -9.99
N THR A 325 -0.73 23.51 -10.00
CA THR A 325 -1.38 24.11 -11.19
C THR A 325 -0.71 25.41 -11.62
N GLU A 326 -0.36 26.26 -10.66
CA GLU A 326 0.35 27.52 -10.91
C GLU A 326 1.73 27.27 -11.54
N GLN A 327 2.49 26.29 -11.05
CA GLN A 327 3.78 25.92 -11.63
C GLN A 327 3.66 25.38 -13.05
N ILE A 328 2.60 24.62 -13.35
CA ILE A 328 2.32 24.17 -14.72
C ILE A 328 2.02 25.38 -15.60
N ALA A 329 1.32 26.40 -15.10
CA ALA A 329 1.07 27.64 -15.85
C ALA A 329 2.38 28.34 -16.24
N GLU A 330 3.31 28.45 -15.30
CA GLU A 330 4.62 29.08 -15.52
C GLU A 330 5.51 28.28 -16.48
N THR A 331 5.48 26.95 -16.39
CA THR A 331 6.38 26.05 -17.13
C THR A 331 5.70 25.25 -18.24
N LEU A 332 4.53 25.71 -18.68
CA LEU A 332 3.63 25.05 -19.62
C LEU A 332 4.31 24.63 -20.93
N ARG A 333 5.24 25.46 -21.43
CA ARG A 333 5.97 25.24 -22.68
C ARG A 333 7.46 25.05 -22.46
N CYS A 334 8.07 24.21 -23.30
CA CYS A 334 9.51 24.05 -23.33
C CYS A 334 10.16 25.35 -23.86
N PRO A 335 11.30 25.79 -23.31
CA PRO A 335 12.06 26.95 -23.80
C PRO A 335 12.83 26.59 -25.08
N THR A 336 12.12 26.15 -26.11
CA THR A 336 12.65 25.77 -27.42
C THR A 336 11.93 26.59 -28.49
N ALA A 337 12.56 26.79 -29.65
CA ALA A 337 11.99 27.60 -30.73
C ALA A 337 10.60 27.12 -31.20
N ASP A 338 10.27 25.85 -30.96
CA ASP A 338 8.99 25.22 -31.28
C ASP A 338 7.95 25.22 -30.13
N GLN A 339 8.26 25.83 -28.97
CA GLN A 339 7.33 26.08 -27.85
C GLN A 339 6.39 24.91 -27.53
N ARG A 340 6.92 23.68 -27.48
CA ARG A 340 6.08 22.48 -27.30
C ARG A 340 5.58 22.32 -25.86
N PRO A 341 4.43 21.66 -25.64
CA PRO A 341 3.94 21.32 -24.31
C PRO A 341 4.98 20.56 -23.47
N ASN A 342 5.27 21.09 -22.28
CA ASN A 342 6.23 20.50 -21.37
C ASN A 342 5.58 19.38 -20.53
N HIS A 343 4.45 19.66 -19.89
CA HIS A 343 3.80 18.75 -18.94
C HIS A 343 2.84 17.76 -19.60
N ALA A 344 2.77 16.55 -19.05
CA ALA A 344 1.75 15.56 -19.40
C ALA A 344 1.41 14.69 -18.19
N VAL A 345 0.19 14.20 -18.10
CA VAL A 345 -0.26 13.26 -17.06
C VAL A 345 -0.43 11.87 -17.68
N GLU A 346 -0.11 10.82 -16.93
CA GLU A 346 -0.32 9.44 -17.39
C GLU A 346 -1.82 9.12 -17.50
N ILE A 347 -2.18 8.28 -18.47
CA ILE A 347 -3.52 7.71 -18.52
C ILE A 347 -3.61 6.59 -17.49
N HIS A 348 -4.77 6.49 -16.83
CA HIS A 348 -5.05 5.48 -15.83
C HIS A 348 -5.12 4.06 -16.42
N SER A 349 -4.93 3.05 -15.57
CA SER A 349 -5.15 1.65 -15.93
C SER A 349 -6.63 1.37 -16.22
N PRO A 350 -6.97 0.33 -17.03
CA PRO A 350 -8.36 -0.02 -17.30
C PRO A 350 -9.15 -0.21 -16.00
N LEU A 351 -10.39 0.29 -15.94
CA LEU A 351 -11.22 0.19 -14.73
C LEU A 351 -11.47 -1.27 -14.35
N ASP A 352 -10.91 -1.72 -13.23
CA ASP A 352 -11.02 -3.11 -12.79
C ASP A 352 -12.24 -3.29 -11.91
N LEU A 353 -13.35 -3.66 -12.56
CA LEU A 353 -14.67 -3.80 -11.96
C LEU A 353 -15.13 -5.27 -12.01
N PRO A 354 -15.94 -5.71 -11.03
CA PRO A 354 -16.44 -7.08 -11.02
C PRO A 354 -17.30 -7.38 -12.24
N THR A 355 -17.34 -8.66 -12.62
CA THR A 355 -18.21 -9.15 -13.69
C THR A 355 -19.68 -8.86 -13.35
N ALA A 356 -20.38 -8.17 -14.25
CA ALA A 356 -21.77 -7.79 -14.09
C ALA A 356 -22.71 -8.84 -14.72
N GLU A 357 -23.87 -9.06 -14.10
CA GLU A 357 -24.95 -9.83 -14.71
C GLU A 357 -25.68 -8.96 -15.76
N LEU A 358 -25.33 -9.19 -17.03
CA LEU A 358 -25.83 -8.38 -18.15
C LEU A 358 -26.97 -9.10 -18.88
N PRO A 359 -28.07 -8.40 -19.21
CA PRO A 359 -29.26 -9.01 -19.81
C PRO A 359 -29.06 -9.46 -21.26
N ILE A 360 -28.06 -8.90 -21.95
CA ILE A 360 -27.62 -9.29 -23.29
C ILE A 360 -26.10 -9.46 -23.24
N PRO A 361 -25.53 -10.53 -23.84
CA PRO A 361 -24.08 -10.68 -23.97
C PRO A 361 -23.44 -9.40 -24.55
N PRO A 362 -22.32 -8.91 -23.99
CA PRO A 362 -21.75 -7.62 -24.40
C PRO A 362 -21.44 -7.53 -25.89
N TYR A 363 -20.82 -8.55 -26.48
CA TYR A 363 -20.55 -8.60 -27.91
C TYR A 363 -21.83 -8.48 -28.75
N ALA A 364 -22.88 -9.20 -28.38
CA ALA A 364 -24.16 -9.16 -29.08
C ALA A 364 -24.85 -7.79 -28.99
N LEU A 365 -24.79 -7.13 -27.83
CA LEU A 365 -25.26 -5.76 -27.71
C LEU A 365 -24.44 -4.82 -28.58
N GLY A 366 -23.11 -4.98 -28.62
CA GLY A 366 -22.22 -4.15 -29.44
C GLY A 366 -22.54 -4.25 -30.93
N VAL A 367 -22.68 -5.47 -31.45
CA VAL A 367 -23.07 -5.71 -32.85
C VAL A 367 -24.45 -5.09 -33.16
N TRP A 368 -25.40 -5.16 -32.22
CA TRP A 368 -26.72 -4.55 -32.42
C TRP A 368 -26.67 -3.02 -32.34
N LEU A 369 -25.85 -2.43 -31.46
CA LEU A 369 -25.69 -0.98 -31.38
C LEU A 369 -25.12 -0.39 -32.67
N GLY A 370 -24.18 -1.09 -33.29
CA GLY A 370 -23.67 -0.75 -34.60
C GLY A 370 -24.67 -0.97 -35.74
N ASP A 371 -24.70 -2.19 -36.29
CA ASP A 371 -25.48 -2.55 -37.48
C ASP A 371 -26.94 -2.96 -37.21
N GLY A 372 -27.41 -2.83 -35.97
CA GLY A 372 -28.78 -3.20 -35.60
C GLY A 372 -29.85 -2.21 -36.05
N HIS A 373 -31.04 -2.73 -36.31
CA HIS A 373 -32.22 -1.94 -36.64
C HIS A 373 -32.74 -1.26 -35.37
N THR A 374 -32.90 0.06 -35.43
CA THR A 374 -33.33 0.89 -34.30
C THR A 374 -34.63 0.43 -33.64
N SER A 375 -35.58 -0.16 -34.38
CA SER A 375 -36.90 -0.56 -33.88
C SER A 375 -37.08 -2.05 -33.60
N ASN A 376 -36.10 -2.91 -33.91
CA ASN A 376 -36.26 -4.36 -33.77
C ASN A 376 -34.94 -5.12 -33.58
N ALA A 377 -35.03 -6.38 -33.11
CA ALA A 377 -33.87 -7.25 -32.87
C ALA A 377 -33.34 -7.88 -34.17
N ARG A 378 -32.96 -7.06 -35.15
CA ARG A 378 -32.30 -7.48 -36.40
C ARG A 378 -31.03 -6.68 -36.60
N ILE A 379 -30.09 -7.27 -37.32
CA ILE A 379 -28.85 -6.63 -37.79
C ILE A 379 -28.73 -6.82 -39.30
N THR A 380 -27.98 -5.94 -39.95
CA THR A 380 -27.63 -6.09 -41.37
C THR A 380 -26.12 -6.23 -41.47
N SER A 381 -25.62 -7.38 -41.94
CA SER A 381 -24.16 -7.56 -42.08
C SER A 381 -23.82 -8.39 -43.31
N ALA A 382 -22.71 -8.04 -43.96
CA ALA A 382 -22.12 -8.81 -45.05
C ALA A 382 -21.15 -9.90 -44.56
N ASP A 383 -20.70 -9.83 -43.31
CA ASP A 383 -19.67 -10.70 -42.74
C ASP A 383 -20.31 -11.89 -41.98
N PRO A 384 -20.19 -13.14 -42.48
CA PRO A 384 -20.82 -14.30 -41.84
C PRO A 384 -20.17 -14.68 -40.49
N GLU A 385 -18.92 -14.27 -40.25
CA GLU A 385 -18.23 -14.45 -38.96
C GLU A 385 -19.00 -13.80 -37.79
N ILE A 386 -19.70 -12.68 -38.03
CA ILE A 386 -20.51 -12.02 -37.00
C ILE A 386 -21.61 -12.95 -36.48
N ALA A 387 -22.27 -13.70 -37.36
CA ALA A 387 -23.30 -14.66 -36.95
C ALA A 387 -22.72 -15.78 -36.08
N VAL A 388 -21.52 -16.27 -36.41
CA VAL A 388 -20.82 -17.31 -35.63
C VAL A 388 -20.46 -16.80 -34.24
N HIS A 389 -19.93 -15.58 -34.12
CA HIS A 389 -19.60 -14.99 -32.82
C HIS A 389 -20.84 -14.69 -31.96
N LEU A 390 -21.94 -14.29 -32.58
CA LEU A 390 -23.24 -14.14 -31.90
C LEU A 390 -23.76 -15.47 -31.35
N GLU A 391 -23.70 -16.55 -32.13
CA GLU A 391 -24.07 -17.88 -31.66
C GLU A 391 -23.15 -18.37 -30.53
N ALA A 392 -21.84 -18.12 -30.62
CA ALA A 392 -20.86 -18.49 -29.61
C ALA A 392 -21.09 -17.80 -28.25
N CYS A 393 -21.61 -16.57 -28.23
CA CYS A 393 -22.00 -15.89 -26.99
C CYS A 393 -23.42 -16.22 -26.52
N GLY A 394 -24.10 -17.19 -27.16
CA GLY A 394 -25.39 -17.73 -26.73
C GLY A 394 -26.62 -17.00 -27.29
N VAL A 395 -26.47 -16.23 -28.38
CA VAL A 395 -27.60 -15.59 -29.08
C VAL A 395 -28.03 -16.46 -30.26
N GLU A 396 -29.33 -16.73 -30.39
CA GLU A 396 -29.86 -17.47 -31.54
C GLU A 396 -29.90 -16.55 -32.76
N VAL A 397 -29.28 -16.95 -33.86
CA VAL A 397 -29.23 -16.16 -35.10
C VAL A 397 -30.01 -16.86 -36.19
N THR A 398 -30.95 -16.17 -36.83
CA THR A 398 -31.68 -16.68 -37.99
C THR A 398 -31.44 -15.77 -39.19
N LYS A 399 -30.86 -16.32 -40.27
CA LYS A 399 -30.65 -15.58 -41.51
C LYS A 399 -32.00 -15.29 -42.20
N GLY A 400 -32.23 -14.03 -42.54
CA GLY A 400 -33.39 -13.56 -43.29
C GLY A 400 -33.11 -13.42 -44.79
N THR A 401 -33.85 -12.54 -45.46
CA THR A 401 -33.64 -12.21 -46.87
C THR A 401 -32.45 -11.27 -47.05
N GLY A 402 -31.54 -11.57 -47.97
CA GLY A 402 -30.36 -10.75 -48.25
C GLY A 402 -29.31 -10.81 -47.12
N LEU A 403 -28.87 -9.64 -46.67
CA LEU A 403 -27.84 -9.46 -45.62
C LEU A 403 -28.41 -9.30 -44.20
N THR A 404 -29.71 -9.57 -44.01
CA THR A 404 -30.39 -9.34 -42.72
C THR A 404 -30.34 -10.60 -41.85
N TYR A 405 -30.01 -10.44 -40.57
CA TYR A 405 -30.06 -11.49 -39.56
C TYR A 405 -31.03 -11.09 -38.44
N ARG A 406 -31.86 -12.04 -37.99
CA ARG A 406 -32.72 -11.88 -36.82
C ARG A 406 -32.04 -12.48 -35.60
N LEU A 407 -32.02 -11.73 -34.50
CA LEU A 407 -31.43 -12.13 -33.25
C LEU A 407 -32.52 -12.57 -32.26
N GLY A 408 -32.26 -13.66 -31.54
CA GLY A 408 -33.19 -14.28 -30.59
C GLY A 408 -32.49 -14.71 -29.31
N LEU A 409 -33.28 -14.88 -28.25
CA LEU A 409 -32.79 -15.55 -27.05
C LEU A 409 -32.78 -17.07 -27.30
N PRO A 410 -31.82 -17.81 -26.74
CA PRO A 410 -31.73 -19.25 -26.95
C PRO A 410 -33.03 -19.91 -26.50
N ARG A 411 -33.70 -20.60 -27.43
CA ARG A 411 -34.90 -21.38 -27.11
C ARG A 411 -34.49 -22.49 -26.14
N LYS A 412 -34.90 -22.39 -24.87
CA LYS A 412 -34.95 -23.56 -24.00
C LYS A 412 -35.87 -24.57 -24.67
N GLN A 413 -35.28 -25.59 -25.30
CA GLN A 413 -36.01 -26.69 -25.90
C GLN A 413 -36.83 -27.35 -24.78
N LYS A 414 -38.13 -27.05 -24.72
CA LYS A 414 -39.05 -27.82 -23.89
C LYS A 414 -39.41 -29.08 -24.66
N THR A 415 -38.59 -30.10 -24.53
CA THR A 415 -39.10 -31.47 -24.59
C THR A 415 -39.96 -31.66 -23.35
N SER A 416 -41.27 -31.46 -23.45
CA SER A 416 -42.14 -32.16 -22.53
C SER A 416 -41.94 -33.65 -22.79
N GLU A 417 -41.55 -34.40 -21.77
CA GLU A 417 -41.47 -35.86 -21.86
C GLU A 417 -42.86 -36.42 -22.20
N ASP A 418 -42.90 -37.53 -22.92
CA ASP A 418 -44.15 -38.22 -23.19
C ASP A 418 -44.78 -38.66 -21.87
N ARG A 419 -46.07 -38.36 -21.72
CA ARG A 419 -46.84 -38.67 -20.52
C ARG A 419 -48.03 -39.55 -20.84
N THR A 420 -48.41 -40.36 -19.88
CA THR A 420 -49.64 -41.14 -19.94
C THR A 420 -50.84 -40.27 -19.56
N CYS A 421 -51.88 -40.28 -20.39
CA CYS A 421 -53.13 -39.57 -20.11
C CYS A 421 -53.80 -40.14 -18.86
N VAL A 422 -54.07 -39.29 -17.86
CA VAL A 422 -54.71 -39.71 -16.59
C VAL A 422 -56.16 -40.17 -16.75
N VAL A 423 -56.77 -39.96 -17.92
CA VAL A 423 -58.16 -40.37 -18.20
C VAL A 423 -58.24 -41.61 -19.08
N CYS A 424 -57.36 -41.75 -20.09
CA CYS A 424 -57.49 -42.83 -21.08
C CYS A 424 -56.23 -43.69 -21.24
N GLY A 425 -55.17 -43.48 -20.46
CA GLY A 425 -53.96 -44.31 -20.51
C GLY A 425 -53.07 -44.14 -21.75
N ASN A 426 -53.47 -43.34 -22.75
CA ASN A 426 -52.67 -43.17 -23.95
C ASN A 426 -51.46 -42.25 -23.72
N PRO A 427 -50.29 -42.57 -24.29
CA PRO A 427 -49.16 -41.66 -24.30
C PRO A 427 -49.49 -40.42 -25.11
N PHE A 428 -49.12 -39.25 -24.60
CA PHE A 428 -49.26 -37.97 -25.27
C PHE A 428 -48.18 -37.01 -24.80
N LYS A 429 -47.82 -36.05 -25.66
CA LYS A 429 -46.84 -35.02 -25.34
C LYS A 429 -47.54 -33.75 -24.85
N PRO A 430 -47.48 -33.39 -23.56
CA PRO A 430 -48.24 -32.28 -23.02
C PRO A 430 -47.67 -30.93 -23.46
N LYS A 431 -48.54 -29.93 -23.74
CA LYS A 431 -48.11 -28.56 -24.08
C LYS A 431 -47.50 -27.81 -22.88
N THR A 432 -47.90 -28.16 -21.66
CA THR A 432 -47.37 -27.61 -20.40
C THR A 432 -47.39 -28.69 -19.33
N VAL A 433 -46.56 -28.57 -18.29
CA VAL A 433 -46.42 -29.55 -17.18
C VAL A 433 -47.75 -29.85 -16.47
N GLN A 434 -48.73 -28.95 -16.56
CA GLN A 434 -50.06 -29.10 -15.96
C GLN A 434 -51.05 -29.90 -16.79
N VAL A 435 -50.82 -30.07 -18.09
CA VAL A 435 -51.72 -30.83 -18.96
C VAL A 435 -51.48 -32.31 -18.67
N ARG A 436 -52.50 -32.96 -18.11
CA ARG A 436 -52.47 -34.40 -17.73
C ARG A 436 -53.33 -35.28 -18.64
N THR A 437 -54.00 -34.68 -19.62
CA THR A 437 -54.92 -35.37 -20.54
C THR A 437 -54.51 -35.19 -21.98
N CYS A 438 -54.66 -36.24 -22.80
CA CYS A 438 -54.29 -36.21 -24.22
C CYS A 438 -55.18 -35.28 -25.07
N GLY A 439 -56.38 -34.94 -24.60
CA GLY A 439 -57.33 -34.06 -25.30
C GLY A 439 -57.96 -34.65 -26.57
N ARG A 440 -57.46 -35.79 -27.08
CA ARG A 440 -57.99 -36.48 -28.26
C ARG A 440 -59.16 -37.40 -27.91
N SER A 441 -58.88 -38.52 -27.23
CA SER A 441 -59.89 -39.53 -26.89
C SER A 441 -60.68 -39.18 -25.61
N CYS A 442 -60.16 -38.31 -24.75
CA CYS A 442 -60.74 -38.01 -23.44
C CYS A 442 -61.45 -36.65 -23.34
N GLY A 443 -61.58 -35.90 -24.45
CA GLY A 443 -62.24 -34.59 -24.49
C GLY A 443 -61.63 -33.51 -23.59
N GLY A 444 -60.42 -33.72 -23.04
CA GLY A 444 -59.71 -32.76 -22.19
C GLY A 444 -60.30 -32.52 -20.79
N LYS A 445 -61.31 -33.31 -20.36
CA LYS A 445 -61.95 -33.14 -19.06
C LYS A 445 -61.37 -34.13 -18.04
N ALA A 446 -60.68 -33.62 -17.01
CA ALA A 446 -60.17 -34.39 -15.87
C ALA A 446 -60.82 -33.97 -14.53
N ARG A 447 -62.01 -33.37 -14.58
CA ARG A 447 -62.77 -33.04 -13.35
C ARG A 447 -63.05 -34.37 -12.63
N PHE A 448 -62.54 -34.50 -11.41
CA PHE A 448 -62.73 -35.61 -10.45
C PHE A 448 -61.80 -36.84 -10.53
N VAL A 449 -60.76 -36.87 -11.38
CA VAL A 449 -59.86 -38.05 -11.49
C VAL A 449 -58.47 -37.82 -10.85
N SER A 450 -58.10 -36.57 -10.56
CA SER A 450 -56.83 -36.25 -9.88
C SER A 450 -56.90 -34.92 -9.13
N PRO A 451 -56.11 -34.72 -8.06
CA PRO A 451 -56.05 -33.46 -7.33
C PRO A 451 -55.60 -32.31 -8.25
N PRO A 452 -56.11 -31.08 -8.03
CA PRO A 452 -55.76 -29.91 -8.84
C PRO A 452 -54.25 -29.73 -8.86
N ALA A 453 -53.68 -29.55 -10.05
CA ALA A 453 -52.25 -29.25 -10.17
C ALA A 453 -51.97 -27.87 -9.53
N PRO A 454 -50.84 -27.71 -8.82
CA PRO A 454 -50.44 -26.41 -8.29
C PRO A 454 -50.37 -25.39 -9.44
N GLN A 455 -50.83 -24.16 -9.18
CA GLN A 455 -50.78 -23.09 -10.17
C GLN A 455 -49.32 -22.85 -10.58
N PRO A 456 -49.06 -22.57 -11.87
CA PRO A 456 -47.69 -22.38 -12.32
C PRO A 456 -47.22 -21.03 -11.78
N THR A 457 -46.05 -21.00 -11.15
CA THR A 457 -45.40 -19.76 -10.75
C THR A 457 -44.45 -19.32 -11.85
N CYS A 458 -44.36 -18.01 -12.05
CA CYS A 458 -43.39 -17.41 -12.95
C CYS A 458 -41.97 -17.71 -12.45
N SER A 459 -41.10 -18.27 -13.31
CA SER A 459 -39.72 -18.59 -12.93
C SER A 459 -38.84 -17.34 -12.67
N ARG A 460 -39.38 -16.13 -12.90
CA ARG A 460 -38.67 -14.86 -12.69
C ARG A 460 -39.22 -14.03 -11.53
N CYS A 461 -40.54 -13.92 -11.39
CA CYS A 461 -41.16 -13.09 -10.33
C CYS A 461 -41.93 -13.89 -9.26
N GLY A 462 -42.04 -15.21 -9.41
CA GLY A 462 -42.75 -16.07 -8.45
C GLY A 462 -44.29 -15.95 -8.46
N SER A 463 -44.86 -14.96 -9.15
CA SER A 463 -46.31 -14.74 -9.20
C SER A 463 -47.07 -15.87 -9.90
N SER A 464 -48.32 -16.07 -9.48
CA SER A 464 -49.26 -17.01 -10.10
C SER A 464 -49.52 -16.64 -11.57
N MET A 465 -49.34 -17.60 -12.48
CA MET A 465 -49.50 -17.35 -13.91
C MET A 465 -50.96 -17.56 -14.35
N THR A 466 -51.58 -16.51 -14.90
CA THR A 466 -52.87 -16.57 -15.61
C THR A 466 -52.67 -16.18 -17.08
N GLY A 467 -52.40 -17.13 -18.00
CA GLY A 467 -52.24 -16.79 -19.43
C GLY A 467 -51.41 -17.76 -20.28
N VAL A 468 -51.59 -17.66 -21.60
CA VAL A 468 -51.39 -18.72 -22.62
C VAL A 468 -50.07 -18.61 -23.42
N SER A 469 -49.02 -17.97 -22.89
CA SER A 469 -47.67 -18.07 -23.47
C SER A 469 -47.07 -19.45 -23.14
N ALA A 470 -47.74 -20.48 -23.63
CA ALA A 470 -47.55 -21.89 -23.34
C ALA A 470 -46.10 -22.28 -23.58
N GLY A 471 -45.36 -22.52 -22.49
CA GLY A 471 -44.00 -23.02 -22.55
C GLY A 471 -42.90 -22.00 -22.25
N SER A 472 -43.16 -20.70 -22.04
CA SER A 472 -42.09 -19.75 -21.68
C SER A 472 -41.57 -19.94 -20.24
N GLY A 473 -42.44 -20.34 -19.31
CA GLY A 473 -42.14 -20.33 -17.86
C GLY A 473 -42.21 -18.94 -17.21
N LEU A 474 -42.62 -17.92 -17.95
CA LEU A 474 -42.73 -16.53 -17.50
C LEU A 474 -44.20 -16.09 -17.52
N CYS A 475 -44.66 -15.33 -16.51
CA CYS A 475 -45.95 -14.64 -16.57
C CYS A 475 -45.99 -13.64 -17.74
N ASP A 476 -47.19 -13.17 -18.10
CA ASP A 476 -47.39 -12.28 -19.26
C ASP A 476 -46.51 -11.01 -19.18
N ASP A 477 -46.44 -10.39 -18.00
CA ASP A 477 -45.61 -9.20 -17.78
C ASP A 477 -44.11 -9.49 -17.90
N CYS A 478 -43.63 -10.58 -17.29
CA CYS A 478 -42.23 -10.98 -17.41
C CYS A 478 -41.88 -11.39 -18.85
N TRP A 479 -42.81 -12.00 -19.59
CA TRP A 479 -42.61 -12.36 -20.98
C TRP A 479 -42.56 -11.12 -21.89
N LYS A 480 -43.43 -10.14 -21.65
CA LYS A 480 -43.41 -8.84 -22.37
C LYS A 480 -42.12 -8.05 -22.15
N LYS A 481 -41.47 -8.22 -20.99
CA LYS A 481 -40.19 -7.55 -20.65
C LYS A 481 -38.96 -8.36 -21.04
N HIS A 482 -39.01 -9.69 -20.98
CA HIS A 482 -37.79 -10.52 -21.05
C HIS A 482 -37.93 -11.80 -21.90
N GLY A 483 -39.11 -12.06 -22.45
CA GLY A 483 -39.40 -13.30 -23.19
C GLY A 483 -38.80 -13.33 -24.59
N THR A 484 -38.35 -12.19 -25.13
CA THR A 484 -37.69 -12.08 -26.43
C THR A 484 -36.53 -11.10 -26.36
N LEU A 485 -35.55 -11.22 -27.25
CA LEU A 485 -34.42 -10.28 -27.28
C LEU A 485 -34.88 -8.84 -27.51
N GLN A 486 -35.88 -8.64 -28.38
CA GLN A 486 -36.47 -7.31 -28.60
C GLN A 486 -37.15 -6.74 -27.34
N ALA A 487 -37.82 -7.59 -26.54
CA ALA A 487 -38.37 -7.18 -25.26
C ALA A 487 -37.27 -6.76 -24.28
N VAL A 488 -36.14 -7.48 -24.26
CA VAL A 488 -34.98 -7.14 -23.44
C VAL A 488 -34.37 -5.80 -23.90
N LEU A 489 -34.14 -5.61 -25.20
CA LEU A 489 -33.64 -4.35 -25.78
C LEU A 489 -34.54 -3.16 -25.41
N ARG A 490 -35.86 -3.35 -25.43
CA ARG A 490 -36.81 -2.32 -24.98
C ARG A 490 -36.70 -2.05 -23.48
N THR A 491 -36.51 -3.10 -22.67
CA THR A 491 -36.44 -2.99 -21.21
C THR A 491 -35.16 -2.28 -20.75
N ILE A 492 -34.05 -2.44 -21.47
CA ILE A 492 -32.81 -1.69 -21.21
C ILE A 492 -32.77 -0.34 -21.93
N ASP A 493 -33.89 0.11 -22.51
CA ASP A 493 -34.06 1.41 -23.15
C ASP A 493 -33.13 1.70 -24.35
N VAL A 494 -32.60 0.67 -25.01
CA VAL A 494 -31.73 0.88 -26.19
C VAL A 494 -32.50 0.86 -27.52
N LEU A 495 -33.72 0.30 -27.52
CA LEU A 495 -34.61 0.29 -28.67
C LEU A 495 -35.10 1.71 -28.94
N GLU A 496 -35.01 2.18 -30.19
CA GLU A 496 -35.32 3.57 -30.59
C GLU A 496 -34.43 4.65 -29.97
N ASN A 497 -33.54 4.28 -29.06
CA ASN A 497 -32.63 5.15 -28.33
C ASN A 497 -31.25 4.48 -28.19
N LYS A 498 -30.53 4.30 -29.31
CA LYS A 498 -29.23 3.61 -29.33
C LYS A 498 -28.20 4.33 -28.44
N HIS A 499 -27.85 3.68 -27.32
CA HIS A 499 -26.89 4.15 -26.32
C HIS A 499 -26.30 2.96 -25.57
N ILE A 500 -25.18 3.14 -24.87
CA ILE A 500 -24.60 2.09 -24.03
C ILE A 500 -25.14 2.24 -22.61
N PRO A 501 -25.84 1.24 -22.04
CA PRO A 501 -26.33 1.33 -20.68
C PRO A 501 -25.17 1.36 -19.67
N LEU A 502 -25.35 2.09 -18.57
CA LEU A 502 -24.31 2.28 -17.55
C LEU A 502 -23.77 0.97 -16.96
N SER A 503 -24.63 -0.05 -16.80
CA SER A 503 -24.23 -1.38 -16.34
C SER A 503 -23.18 -2.03 -17.24
N TYR A 504 -23.15 -1.69 -18.53
CA TYR A 504 -22.13 -2.15 -19.47
C TYR A 504 -20.87 -1.28 -19.39
N LEU A 505 -21.00 0.05 -19.21
CA LEU A 505 -19.86 0.97 -19.02
C LEU A 505 -19.09 0.73 -17.71
N ARG A 506 -19.72 0.05 -16.73
CA ARG A 506 -19.14 -0.33 -15.44
C ARG A 506 -19.01 -1.85 -15.26
N ALA A 507 -19.10 -2.61 -16.34
CA ALA A 507 -18.86 -4.06 -16.34
C ALA A 507 -17.35 -4.38 -16.26
N SER A 508 -17.00 -5.66 -16.10
CA SER A 508 -15.59 -6.08 -16.05
C SER A 508 -14.85 -5.72 -17.34
N ILE A 509 -13.51 -5.65 -17.24
CA ILE A 509 -12.63 -5.30 -18.37
C ILE A 509 -12.95 -6.17 -19.60
N GLN A 510 -13.12 -7.49 -19.41
CA GLN A 510 -13.45 -8.40 -20.50
C GLN A 510 -14.81 -8.10 -21.13
N GLN A 511 -15.86 -7.90 -20.32
CA GLN A 511 -17.19 -7.58 -20.82
C GLN A 511 -17.20 -6.27 -21.61
N ARG A 512 -16.43 -5.27 -21.17
CA ARG A 512 -16.27 -3.99 -21.88
C ARG A 512 -15.49 -4.11 -23.18
N ARG A 513 -14.45 -4.95 -23.22
CA ARG A 513 -13.71 -5.29 -24.45
C ARG A 513 -14.61 -6.03 -25.44
N ASP A 514 -15.41 -6.99 -24.99
CA ASP A 514 -16.35 -7.73 -25.83
C ASP A 514 -17.42 -6.80 -26.45
N LEU A 515 -17.96 -5.87 -25.66
CA LEU A 515 -18.87 -4.84 -26.14
C LEU A 515 -18.22 -3.97 -27.22
N LEU A 516 -17.02 -3.46 -26.94
CA LEU A 516 -16.26 -2.63 -27.87
C LEU A 516 -15.99 -3.39 -29.18
N ALA A 517 -15.59 -4.66 -29.09
CA ALA A 517 -15.35 -5.51 -30.26
C ALA A 517 -16.60 -5.69 -31.11
N GLY A 518 -17.77 -5.90 -30.50
CA GLY A 518 -19.04 -6.00 -31.24
C GLY A 518 -19.36 -4.74 -32.03
N ILE A 519 -19.15 -3.55 -31.44
CA ILE A 519 -19.37 -2.25 -32.11
C ILE A 519 -18.36 -2.04 -33.24
N LEU A 520 -17.09 -2.41 -33.03
CA LEU A 520 -16.03 -2.21 -34.00
C LEU A 520 -16.08 -3.22 -35.16
N ASP A 521 -16.56 -4.43 -34.92
CA ASP A 521 -16.71 -5.45 -35.96
C ASP A 521 -17.78 -5.07 -36.98
N THR A 522 -18.80 -4.29 -36.60
CA THR A 522 -19.76 -3.72 -37.54
C THR A 522 -19.20 -2.44 -38.17
N ASP A 523 -19.09 -1.36 -37.39
CA ASP A 523 -18.90 0.00 -37.90
C ASP A 523 -17.47 0.54 -37.72
N GLY A 524 -16.59 -0.25 -37.10
CA GLY A 524 -15.19 0.08 -36.91
C GLY A 524 -14.34 -0.20 -38.15
N THR A 525 -13.35 0.65 -38.38
CA THR A 525 -12.37 0.51 -39.46
C THR A 525 -10.96 0.74 -38.92
N VAL A 526 -9.98 0.15 -39.59
CA VAL A 526 -8.55 0.38 -39.31
C VAL A 526 -8.02 1.33 -40.38
N THR A 527 -7.51 2.48 -39.96
CA THR A 527 -6.92 3.47 -40.87
C THR A 527 -5.61 2.98 -41.46
N SER A 528 -5.04 3.71 -42.42
CA SER A 528 -3.72 3.39 -43.01
C SER A 528 -2.56 3.44 -42.00
N THR A 529 -2.74 4.12 -40.87
CA THR A 529 -1.74 4.25 -39.79
C THR A 529 -1.87 3.16 -38.71
N GLY A 530 -2.88 2.30 -38.82
CA GLY A 530 -3.21 1.30 -37.81
C GLY A 530 -4.09 1.82 -36.67
N SER A 531 -4.53 3.09 -36.72
CA SER A 531 -5.48 3.62 -35.74
C SER A 531 -6.89 3.07 -36.00
N ILE A 532 -7.67 2.95 -34.94
CA ILE A 532 -9.06 2.49 -35.01
C ILE A 532 -9.97 3.71 -35.14
N GLN A 533 -10.94 3.61 -36.05
CA GLN A 533 -11.92 4.64 -36.32
C GLN A 533 -13.31 4.02 -36.40
N LEU A 534 -14.21 4.45 -35.53
CA LEU A 534 -15.63 4.11 -35.55
C LEU A 534 -16.42 5.29 -36.11
N ALA A 535 -17.33 5.03 -37.04
CA ALA A 535 -18.20 6.04 -37.65
C ALA A 535 -19.65 5.81 -37.21
N VAL A 536 -20.25 6.73 -36.48
CA VAL A 536 -21.66 6.65 -36.06
C VAL A 536 -22.37 7.98 -36.25
N THR A 537 -23.67 7.93 -36.57
CA THR A 537 -24.50 9.15 -36.73
C THR A 537 -25.20 9.57 -35.44
N SER A 538 -25.21 8.72 -34.41
CA SER A 538 -25.73 9.07 -33.08
C SER A 538 -24.64 9.73 -32.24
N ARG A 539 -24.86 10.99 -31.86
CA ARG A 539 -23.98 11.73 -30.94
C ARG A 539 -23.85 11.02 -29.59
N ARG A 540 -24.99 10.58 -29.04
CA ARG A 540 -25.05 9.89 -27.75
C ARG A 540 -24.22 8.61 -27.76
N LEU A 541 -24.39 7.78 -28.80
CA LEU A 541 -23.59 6.55 -28.94
C LEU A 541 -22.10 6.85 -29.10
N ALA A 542 -21.73 7.92 -29.82
CA ALA A 542 -20.33 8.32 -29.95
C ALA A 542 -19.71 8.74 -28.59
N GLU A 543 -20.47 9.48 -27.77
CA GLU A 543 -20.04 9.90 -26.43
C GLU A 543 -19.94 8.71 -25.47
N ASP A 544 -20.89 7.77 -25.53
CA ASP A 544 -20.87 6.53 -24.74
C ASP A 544 -19.70 5.61 -25.12
N VAL A 545 -19.44 5.43 -26.42
CA VAL A 545 -18.27 4.66 -26.89
C VAL A 545 -16.99 5.34 -26.44
N ARG A 546 -16.94 6.68 -26.44
CA ARG A 546 -15.78 7.41 -25.92
C ARG A 546 -15.57 7.15 -24.42
N GLU A 547 -16.63 7.12 -23.61
CA GLU A 547 -16.52 6.75 -22.19
C GLU A 547 -16.06 5.29 -22.03
N LEU A 548 -16.60 4.36 -22.83
CA LEU A 548 -16.16 2.96 -22.85
C LEU A 548 -14.66 2.84 -23.14
N VAL A 549 -14.18 3.57 -24.14
CA VAL A 549 -12.76 3.61 -24.54
C VAL A 549 -11.88 4.22 -23.46
N PHE A 550 -12.30 5.31 -22.81
CA PHE A 550 -11.58 5.87 -21.66
C PHE A 550 -11.52 4.89 -20.49
N GLY A 551 -12.64 4.25 -20.14
CA GLY A 551 -12.67 3.26 -19.08
C GLY A 551 -11.76 2.04 -19.36
N LEU A 552 -11.40 1.76 -20.60
CA LEU A 552 -10.44 0.72 -20.97
C LEU A 552 -8.98 1.22 -20.94
N GLY A 553 -8.72 2.44 -20.47
CA GLY A 553 -7.39 3.04 -20.38
C GLY A 553 -6.85 3.56 -21.72
N TYR A 554 -7.71 3.81 -22.71
CA TYR A 554 -7.29 4.30 -24.01
C TYR A 554 -7.60 5.79 -24.20
N ARG A 555 -6.72 6.50 -24.92
CA ARG A 555 -7.01 7.87 -25.36
C ARG A 555 -7.95 7.85 -26.55
N CYS A 556 -8.95 8.73 -26.53
CA CYS A 556 -9.95 8.85 -27.59
C CYS A 556 -10.13 10.31 -28.02
N SER A 557 -10.40 10.53 -29.31
CA SER A 557 -10.90 11.80 -29.85
C SER A 557 -12.16 11.58 -30.68
N ILE A 558 -13.03 12.59 -30.73
CA ILE A 558 -14.20 12.60 -31.61
C ILE A 558 -14.02 13.73 -32.61
N THR A 559 -14.18 13.43 -33.89
CA THR A 559 -14.26 14.42 -34.97
C THR A 559 -15.59 14.28 -35.70
N THR A 560 -16.06 15.34 -36.34
CA THR A 560 -17.33 15.33 -37.07
C THR A 560 -17.12 15.49 -38.57
N LYS A 561 -17.91 14.77 -39.37
CA LYS A 561 -17.93 14.88 -40.83
C LYS A 561 -19.38 14.99 -41.32
N ALA A 562 -19.63 15.92 -42.24
CA ALA A 562 -20.93 16.01 -42.90
C ALA A 562 -21.18 14.78 -43.79
N VAL A 563 -22.36 14.18 -43.65
CA VAL A 563 -22.83 13.03 -44.43
C VAL A 563 -24.24 13.29 -44.93
N ARG A 564 -24.70 12.51 -45.91
CA ARG A 564 -26.08 12.62 -46.42
C ARG A 564 -27.04 11.95 -45.44
N GLY A 565 -27.59 12.72 -44.50
CA GLY A 565 -28.62 12.29 -43.58
C GLY A 565 -30.04 12.53 -44.11
N ARG A 566 -31.03 11.97 -43.41
CA ARG A 566 -32.47 12.28 -43.65
C ARG A 566 -32.93 13.49 -42.86
N THR A 567 -32.20 13.83 -41.80
CA THR A 567 -32.42 14.95 -40.86
C THR A 567 -31.09 15.69 -40.67
N GLU A 568 -31.14 16.89 -40.11
CA GLU A 568 -29.92 17.65 -39.77
C GLU A 568 -28.99 16.87 -38.83
N GLU A 569 -29.55 16.27 -37.77
CA GLU A 569 -28.81 15.43 -36.82
C GLU A 569 -28.19 14.19 -37.47
N SER A 570 -28.91 13.52 -38.39
CA SER A 570 -28.37 12.35 -39.11
C SER A 570 -27.45 12.73 -40.28
N SER A 571 -27.28 14.03 -40.55
CA SER A 571 -26.34 14.56 -41.54
C SER A 571 -24.97 14.85 -40.95
N ILE A 572 -24.78 14.57 -39.65
CA ILE A 572 -23.49 14.65 -38.96
C ILE A 572 -23.06 13.22 -38.61
N CYS A 573 -21.86 12.84 -39.06
CA CYS A 573 -21.20 11.60 -38.66
C CYS A 573 -20.13 11.93 -37.62
N TYR A 574 -20.19 11.26 -36.48
CA TYR A 574 -19.23 11.33 -35.39
C TYR A 574 -18.22 10.20 -35.57
N MET A 575 -16.97 10.58 -35.77
CA MET A 575 -15.83 9.68 -35.96
C MET A 575 -15.08 9.57 -34.63
N VAL A 576 -15.21 8.43 -33.97
CA VAL A 576 -14.51 8.11 -32.73
C VAL A 576 -13.17 7.47 -33.09
N ASN A 577 -12.06 8.11 -32.73
CA ASN A 577 -10.71 7.70 -33.11
C ASN A 577 -9.88 7.38 -31.87
N PHE A 578 -9.24 6.22 -31.86
CA PHE A 578 -8.30 5.83 -30.81
C PHE A 578 -7.23 4.87 -31.37
N THR A 579 -6.22 4.55 -30.57
CA THR A 579 -5.13 3.66 -30.96
C THR A 579 -4.71 2.83 -29.76
N THR A 580 -4.58 1.53 -29.94
CA THR A 580 -4.20 0.57 -28.90
C THR A 580 -3.44 -0.61 -29.52
N ALA A 581 -2.59 -1.28 -28.73
CA ALA A 581 -2.00 -2.57 -29.09
C ALA A 581 -2.97 -3.74 -28.85
N ASP A 582 -3.97 -3.54 -28.00
CA ASP A 582 -4.85 -4.60 -27.55
C ASP A 582 -5.73 -5.13 -28.71
N GLU A 583 -6.08 -6.41 -28.65
CA GLU A 583 -7.02 -6.99 -29.60
C GLU A 583 -8.45 -6.46 -29.32
N VAL A 584 -8.91 -5.55 -30.17
CA VAL A 584 -10.24 -4.92 -30.06
C VAL A 584 -11.23 -5.34 -31.15
N PHE A 585 -10.86 -6.27 -32.03
CA PHE A 585 -11.72 -6.82 -33.07
C PHE A 585 -11.81 -8.33 -32.88
N GLN A 586 -13.00 -8.93 -33.11
CA GLN A 586 -13.10 -10.39 -33.23
C GLN A 586 -13.02 -10.85 -34.68
N LEU A 587 -13.47 -10.03 -35.63
CA LEU A 587 -13.38 -10.38 -37.04
C LEU A 587 -11.93 -10.61 -37.48
N SER A 588 -11.67 -11.80 -38.02
CA SER A 588 -10.32 -12.25 -38.35
C SER A 588 -9.64 -11.31 -39.36
N ARG A 589 -10.40 -10.81 -40.33
CA ARG A 589 -9.93 -9.82 -41.32
C ARG A 589 -9.51 -8.51 -40.66
N LYS A 590 -10.34 -7.94 -39.77
CA LYS A 590 -10.06 -6.64 -39.14
C LYS A 590 -8.90 -6.76 -38.15
N ARG A 591 -8.83 -7.87 -37.39
CA ARG A 591 -7.70 -8.17 -36.49
C ARG A 591 -6.37 -8.26 -37.23
N LYS A 592 -6.30 -9.01 -38.34
CA LYS A 592 -5.08 -9.09 -39.17
C LYS A 592 -4.66 -7.72 -39.68
N VAL A 593 -5.61 -6.96 -40.23
CA VAL A 593 -5.33 -5.60 -40.74
C VAL A 593 -4.88 -4.65 -39.64
N HIS A 594 -5.43 -4.76 -38.43
CA HIS A 594 -5.01 -3.96 -37.27
C HIS A 594 -3.55 -4.22 -36.94
N VAL A 595 -3.17 -5.49 -36.77
CA VAL A 595 -1.80 -5.91 -36.46
C VAL A 595 -0.83 -5.50 -37.58
N GLU A 596 -1.18 -5.74 -38.85
CA GLU A 596 -0.33 -5.41 -40.00
C GLU A 596 -0.10 -3.89 -40.17
N ARG A 597 -1.11 -3.07 -39.86
CA ARG A 597 -1.06 -1.61 -40.08
C ARG A 597 -0.56 -0.83 -38.87
N LEU A 598 -0.52 -1.42 -37.68
CA LEU A 598 -0.04 -0.78 -36.45
C LEU A 598 1.48 -0.59 -36.53
N LYS A 599 1.91 0.50 -37.18
CA LYS A 599 3.33 0.85 -37.40
C LYS A 599 3.94 1.67 -36.28
N HIS A 600 3.12 2.23 -35.39
CA HIS A 600 3.54 3.11 -34.32
C HIS A 600 3.35 2.45 -32.96
N ASP A 601 4.31 2.66 -32.06
CA ASP A 601 4.21 2.22 -30.67
C ASP A 601 2.97 2.86 -29.99
N PRO A 602 1.96 2.07 -29.61
CA PRO A 602 0.78 2.57 -28.91
C PRO A 602 1.12 3.13 -27.53
N GLN A 603 2.29 2.85 -26.96
CA GLN A 603 2.73 3.51 -25.72
C GLN A 603 3.02 5.01 -25.90
N ARG A 604 3.04 5.55 -27.14
CA ARG A 604 3.05 7.00 -27.39
C ARG A 604 1.77 7.71 -26.94
N THR A 605 0.65 7.00 -26.82
CA THR A 605 -0.64 7.59 -26.42
C THR A 605 -0.90 7.51 -24.92
N ARG A 606 0.02 6.95 -24.12
CA ARG A 606 -0.08 6.85 -22.65
C ARG A 606 -0.08 8.18 -21.91
N TRP A 607 0.22 9.28 -22.61
CA TRP A 607 0.33 10.62 -22.06
C TRP A 607 -0.80 11.53 -22.53
N ARG A 608 -1.38 12.26 -21.58
CA ARG A 608 -2.25 13.41 -21.82
C ARG A 608 -1.44 14.68 -21.59
N TYR A 609 -1.08 15.39 -22.65
CA TYR A 609 -0.31 16.64 -22.53
C TYR A 609 -1.18 17.74 -21.95
N ILE A 610 -0.61 18.61 -21.11
CA ILE A 610 -1.27 19.85 -20.68
C ILE A 610 -0.96 20.91 -21.72
N VAL A 611 -2.00 21.41 -22.39
CA VAL A 611 -1.89 22.31 -23.54
C VAL A 611 -2.26 23.73 -23.21
N ASP A 612 -3.03 23.99 -22.16
CA ASP A 612 -3.26 25.35 -21.68
C ASP A 612 -3.45 25.35 -20.17
N VAL A 613 -3.05 26.42 -19.50
CA VAL A 613 -3.36 26.67 -18.09
C VAL A 613 -3.63 28.15 -17.93
N ARG A 614 -4.91 28.49 -17.74
CA ARG A 614 -5.37 29.88 -17.71
C ARG A 614 -5.96 30.25 -16.35
N PRO A 615 -5.58 31.39 -15.75
CA PRO A 615 -6.21 31.85 -14.52
C PRO A 615 -7.68 32.17 -14.79
N VAL A 616 -8.54 31.82 -13.85
CA VAL A 616 -9.98 32.09 -13.90
C VAL A 616 -10.45 32.76 -12.62
N GLU A 617 -11.65 33.34 -12.66
CA GLU A 617 -12.29 33.84 -11.46
C GLU A 617 -12.39 32.72 -10.40
N SER A 618 -12.17 33.08 -9.14
CA SER A 618 -12.21 32.14 -8.04
C SER A 618 -13.53 31.37 -8.02
N ARG A 619 -13.45 30.04 -8.08
CA ARG A 619 -14.61 29.15 -7.91
C ARG A 619 -14.59 28.49 -6.54
N PRO A 620 -15.76 28.08 -6.01
CA PRO A 620 -15.80 27.19 -4.86
C PRO A 620 -15.10 25.87 -5.20
N VAL A 621 -14.11 25.48 -4.40
CA VAL A 621 -13.31 24.27 -4.61
C VAL A 621 -13.33 23.40 -3.36
N ARG A 622 -13.19 22.09 -3.53
CA ARG A 622 -13.19 21.11 -2.45
C ARG A 622 -12.20 19.98 -2.77
N CYS A 623 -11.71 19.33 -1.74
CA CYS A 623 -10.79 18.20 -1.80
C CYS A 623 -11.43 16.95 -1.18
N VAL A 624 -11.08 15.78 -1.73
CA VAL A 624 -11.39 14.46 -1.18
C VAL A 624 -10.16 13.57 -1.05
N GLN A 625 -10.21 12.63 -0.11
CA GLN A 625 -9.19 11.62 0.13
C GLN A 625 -9.76 10.22 -0.04
N VAL A 626 -8.94 9.35 -0.62
CA VAL A 626 -9.23 7.95 -0.92
C VAL A 626 -8.24 7.03 -0.20
N ASP A 627 -8.64 5.79 0.07
CA ASP A 627 -7.91 4.82 0.91
C ASP A 627 -6.94 3.89 0.18
N ASN A 628 -6.58 4.21 -1.07
CA ASN A 628 -5.55 3.46 -1.82
C ASN A 628 -4.13 3.99 -1.55
N ASP A 629 -3.13 3.13 -1.72
CA ASP A 629 -1.71 3.40 -1.41
C ASP A 629 -1.13 4.57 -2.22
N SER A 630 -1.64 4.80 -3.43
CA SER A 630 -1.20 5.90 -4.30
C SER A 630 -1.87 7.23 -3.95
N HIS A 631 -2.94 7.20 -3.15
CA HIS A 631 -3.83 8.32 -2.86
C HIS A 631 -4.32 9.11 -4.09
N LEU A 632 -4.29 8.46 -5.27
CA LEU A 632 -4.74 8.99 -6.55
C LEU A 632 -6.18 8.54 -6.82
N TYR A 633 -7.01 9.46 -7.29
CA TYR A 633 -8.36 9.17 -7.80
C TYR A 633 -8.59 9.86 -9.15
N LEU A 634 -9.59 9.37 -9.89
CA LEU A 634 -9.88 9.82 -11.25
C LEU A 634 -10.86 11.00 -11.26
N ALA A 635 -10.36 12.18 -11.67
CA ALA A 635 -11.14 13.42 -11.80
C ALA A 635 -11.40 13.81 -13.27
N GLY A 636 -12.51 14.50 -13.52
CA GLY A 636 -12.98 14.87 -14.87
C GLY A 636 -13.68 13.73 -15.61
N ARG A 637 -14.41 14.06 -16.68
CA ARG A 637 -15.08 13.08 -17.57
C ARG A 637 -14.09 12.17 -18.28
N ARG A 638 -12.81 12.55 -18.24
CA ARG A 638 -11.70 11.83 -18.86
C ARG A 638 -10.76 11.12 -17.89
N MET A 639 -11.07 11.12 -16.59
CA MET A 639 -10.41 10.30 -15.57
C MET A 639 -8.91 10.62 -15.40
N VAL A 640 -8.57 11.73 -14.75
CA VAL A 640 -7.19 12.24 -14.55
C VAL A 640 -6.71 12.07 -13.06
N PRO A 641 -5.52 11.51 -12.76
CA PRO A 641 -4.95 11.29 -11.38
C PRO A 641 -4.29 12.49 -10.60
N THR A 642 -4.24 12.52 -9.22
CA THR A 642 -3.74 13.65 -8.31
C THR A 642 -3.13 13.28 -6.88
N HIS A 643 -2.21 14.05 -6.17
CA HIS A 643 -1.24 13.62 -5.04
C HIS A 643 -1.09 14.46 -3.67
N ASN A 644 -0.36 14.02 -2.57
CA ASN A 644 -0.11 14.64 -1.15
C ASN A 644 1.37 14.69 -0.47
N SER A 645 1.60 15.13 0.84
CA SER A 645 2.72 16.02 1.46
C SER A 645 3.68 15.53 2.67
N THR A 646 4.53 16.40 3.35
CA THR A 646 5.98 16.18 3.79
C THR A 646 6.63 16.49 5.22
N LEU A 647 5.96 16.69 6.38
CA LEU A 647 6.62 17.21 7.63
C LEU A 647 7.77 16.36 8.25
N ALA A 648 7.71 15.03 8.21
CA ALA A 648 8.70 14.16 8.89
C ALA A 648 10.15 14.32 8.40
N LEU A 649 10.31 14.77 7.15
CA LEU A 649 11.63 14.90 6.53
C LEU A 649 12.45 16.05 7.13
N ASP A 650 11.83 17.04 7.76
CA ASP A 650 12.56 18.14 8.40
C ASP A 650 13.25 17.71 9.70
N PHE A 651 12.62 16.84 10.51
CA PHE A 651 13.27 16.28 11.70
C PHE A 651 14.47 15.39 11.32
N ALA A 652 14.31 14.57 10.27
CA ALA A 652 15.39 13.75 9.74
C ALA A 652 16.59 14.60 9.29
N ARG A 653 16.30 15.72 8.62
CA ARG A 653 17.31 16.67 8.12
C ARG A 653 18.06 17.37 9.25
N ALA A 654 17.37 17.80 10.29
CA ALA A 654 17.99 18.42 11.45
C ALA A 654 18.97 17.44 12.14
N ALA A 655 18.48 16.25 12.51
CA ALA A 655 19.29 15.27 13.22
C ALA A 655 20.51 14.79 12.40
N ALA A 656 20.28 14.30 11.18
CA ALA A 656 21.35 13.66 10.41
C ALA A 656 22.27 14.66 9.70
N ILE A 657 21.71 15.68 9.05
CA ILE A 657 22.52 16.55 8.18
C ILE A 657 23.19 17.65 8.99
N LYS A 658 22.45 18.35 9.85
CA LYS A 658 22.99 19.48 10.63
C LYS A 658 23.81 19.02 11.84
N HIS A 659 23.40 17.94 12.49
CA HIS A 659 24.00 17.49 13.75
C HIS A 659 24.76 16.15 13.66
N GLN A 660 24.81 15.54 12.48
CA GLN A 660 25.57 14.30 12.23
C GLN A 660 25.18 13.14 13.16
N LEU A 661 23.90 13.07 13.51
CA LEU A 661 23.34 12.02 14.34
C LEU A 661 22.66 10.95 13.48
N ALA A 662 23.06 9.69 13.66
CA ALA A 662 22.56 8.59 12.85
C ALA A 662 21.03 8.47 12.94
N THR A 663 20.36 8.58 11.79
CA THR A 663 18.89 8.63 11.70
C THR A 663 18.40 7.62 10.67
N VAL A 664 17.32 6.90 10.97
CA VAL A 664 16.65 6.02 10.00
C VAL A 664 15.22 6.46 9.75
N VAL A 665 14.82 6.47 8.47
CA VAL A 665 13.46 6.74 8.02
C VAL A 665 12.89 5.47 7.38
N PHE A 666 11.87 4.89 8.01
CA PHE A 666 11.04 3.84 7.43
C PHE A 666 9.86 4.51 6.72
N SER A 667 9.91 4.50 5.40
CA SER A 667 8.89 5.09 4.56
C SER A 667 8.02 4.01 3.94
N LEU A 668 6.77 3.95 4.39
CA LEU A 668 5.75 3.03 3.90
C LEU A 668 4.89 3.68 2.79
N GLU A 669 4.94 5.01 2.64
CA GLU A 669 4.18 5.78 1.64
C GLU A 669 5.07 6.25 0.46
N MET A 670 6.29 6.73 0.73
CA MET A 670 7.15 7.38 -0.27
C MET A 670 8.37 6.53 -0.65
N GLY A 671 8.75 6.53 -1.93
CA GLY A 671 9.98 5.87 -2.38
C GLY A 671 11.26 6.63 -2.01
N ARG A 672 12.39 5.92 -1.85
CA ARG A 672 13.68 6.50 -1.41
C ARG A 672 14.14 7.72 -2.23
N ASN A 673 13.98 7.66 -3.56
CA ASN A 673 14.40 8.72 -4.46
C ASN A 673 13.59 10.01 -4.25
N GLU A 674 12.30 9.86 -3.93
CA GLU A 674 11.43 11.00 -3.65
C GLU A 674 11.83 11.69 -2.36
N ILE A 675 12.13 10.90 -1.32
CA ILE A 675 12.65 11.41 -0.05
C ILE A 675 13.98 12.14 -0.24
N THR A 676 14.94 11.54 -0.95
CA THR A 676 16.25 12.17 -1.21
C THR A 676 16.10 13.50 -1.94
N MET A 677 15.22 13.59 -2.95
CA MET A 677 14.99 14.86 -3.66
C MET A 677 14.39 15.94 -2.76
N ARG A 678 13.45 15.57 -1.88
CA ARG A 678 12.85 16.49 -0.90
C ARG A 678 13.86 16.98 0.12
N LEU A 679 14.73 16.10 0.61
CA LEU A 679 15.83 16.45 1.51
C LEU A 679 16.81 17.44 0.87
N LEU A 680 17.26 17.15 -0.37
CA LEU A 680 18.18 18.04 -1.08
C LEU A 680 17.55 19.39 -1.41
N SER A 681 16.25 19.42 -1.74
CA SER A 681 15.52 20.67 -1.99
C SER A 681 15.43 21.53 -0.73
N ALA A 682 15.07 20.92 0.40
CA ALA A 682 14.96 21.58 1.69
C ALA A 682 16.31 22.16 2.14
N GLU A 683 17.41 21.44 1.89
CA GLU A 683 18.76 21.81 2.31
C GLU A 683 19.42 22.84 1.38
N ALA A 684 19.39 22.61 0.07
CA ALA A 684 19.99 23.52 -0.92
C ALA A 684 19.18 24.81 -1.12
N ARG A 685 17.95 24.89 -0.58
CA ARG A 685 16.98 25.97 -0.85
C ARG A 685 16.75 26.15 -2.35
N VAL A 686 16.81 25.03 -3.06
CA VAL A 686 16.50 24.95 -4.47
C VAL A 686 15.10 24.38 -4.52
N ALA A 687 14.22 25.04 -5.26
CA ALA A 687 12.84 24.64 -5.33
C ALA A 687 12.74 23.19 -5.80
N LEU A 688 11.91 22.38 -5.14
CA LEU A 688 11.85 20.94 -5.44
C LEU A 688 11.50 20.70 -6.91
N HIS A 689 10.70 21.60 -7.48
CA HIS A 689 10.38 21.61 -8.90
C HIS A 689 11.64 21.76 -9.77
N ALA A 690 12.53 22.71 -9.46
CA ALA A 690 13.74 23.01 -10.24
C ALA A 690 14.73 21.84 -10.22
N MET A 691 14.83 21.15 -9.07
CA MET A 691 15.63 19.94 -8.93
C MET A 691 15.07 18.75 -9.72
N ARG A 692 13.74 18.54 -9.67
CA ARG A 692 13.07 17.42 -10.36
C ARG A 692 12.98 17.63 -11.88
N SER A 693 12.80 18.88 -12.31
CA SER A 693 12.71 19.27 -13.72
C SER A 693 14.07 19.36 -14.42
N GLY A 694 15.16 19.46 -13.66
CA GLY A 694 16.50 19.73 -14.17
C GLY A 694 16.67 21.15 -14.72
N SER A 695 15.75 22.07 -14.40
CA SER A 695 15.79 23.48 -14.82
C SER A 695 16.55 24.38 -13.83
N MET A 696 17.45 23.79 -13.05
CA MET A 696 18.33 24.53 -12.13
C MET A 696 19.22 25.47 -12.93
N ASN A 697 19.20 26.75 -12.55
CA ASN A 697 20.18 27.70 -13.07
C ASN A 697 21.59 27.35 -12.53
N ASP A 698 22.64 27.96 -13.08
CA ASP A 698 24.01 27.67 -12.66
C ASP A 698 24.23 27.97 -11.15
N GLU A 699 23.49 28.93 -10.60
CA GLU A 699 23.49 29.24 -9.16
C GLU A 699 22.84 28.14 -8.31
N ASP A 700 21.74 27.55 -8.76
CA ASP A 700 21.02 26.44 -8.13
C ASP A 700 21.88 25.18 -8.17
N TRP A 701 22.52 24.90 -9.31
CA TRP A 701 23.52 23.84 -9.43
C TRP A 701 24.68 24.06 -8.47
N THR A 702 25.14 25.30 -8.34
CA THR A 702 26.21 25.65 -7.39
C THR A 702 25.75 25.46 -5.94
N ARG A 703 24.53 25.89 -5.58
CA ARG A 703 23.95 25.71 -4.24
C ARG A 703 23.74 24.23 -3.91
N LEU A 704 23.23 23.46 -4.87
CA LEU A 704 23.03 22.02 -4.72
C LEU A 704 24.36 21.29 -4.57
N ALA A 705 25.33 21.54 -5.46
CA ALA A 705 26.64 20.90 -5.42
C ALA A 705 27.37 21.17 -4.08
N ARG A 706 27.25 22.39 -3.54
CA ARG A 706 27.82 22.75 -2.24
C ARG A 706 27.22 21.94 -1.09
N ARG A 707 25.91 21.67 -1.12
CA ARG A 707 25.20 20.94 -0.05
C ARG A 707 25.15 19.42 -0.27
N MET A 708 25.40 18.96 -1.50
CA MET A 708 25.36 17.53 -1.85
C MET A 708 26.38 16.72 -1.05
N SER A 709 27.58 17.26 -0.82
CA SER A 709 28.59 16.62 0.03
C SER A 709 28.09 16.44 1.47
N GLU A 710 27.47 17.48 2.04
CA GLU A 710 26.93 17.44 3.41
C GLU A 710 25.80 16.40 3.55
N VAL A 711 24.92 16.30 2.54
CA VAL A 711 23.83 15.29 2.54
C VAL A 711 24.36 13.88 2.30
N ALA A 712 25.40 13.71 1.47
CA ALA A 712 25.98 12.40 1.15
C ALA A 712 26.80 11.82 2.30
N GLU A 713 27.45 12.67 3.10
CA GLU A 713 28.23 12.27 4.28
C GLU A 713 27.36 12.08 5.53
N ALA A 714 26.15 12.64 5.54
CA ALA A 714 25.24 12.54 6.68
C ALA A 714 24.83 11.07 6.96
N PRO A 715 24.78 10.64 8.23
CA PRO A 715 24.39 9.28 8.63
C PRO A 715 22.86 9.08 8.57
N LEU A 716 22.26 9.28 7.39
CA LEU A 716 20.82 9.14 7.15
C LEU A 716 20.51 7.87 6.34
N PHE A 717 19.75 6.96 6.92
CA PHE A 717 19.34 5.70 6.32
C PHE A 717 17.86 5.75 5.92
N ILE A 718 17.52 5.32 4.71
CA ILE A 718 16.13 5.30 4.20
C ILE A 718 15.78 3.87 3.81
N ASP A 719 14.65 3.37 4.32
CA ASP A 719 14.08 2.07 3.99
C ASP A 719 12.66 2.24 3.45
N ASP A 720 12.45 1.90 2.19
CA ASP A 720 11.19 2.00 1.44
C ASP A 720 10.57 0.64 1.12
N SER A 721 10.91 -0.40 1.89
CA SER A 721 10.36 -1.75 1.70
C SER A 721 8.85 -1.77 2.03
N PRO A 722 7.97 -2.27 1.13
CA PRO A 722 6.55 -2.35 1.42
C PRO A 722 6.25 -3.42 2.46
N ASN A 723 5.15 -3.26 3.22
CA ASN A 723 4.59 -4.26 4.15
C ASN A 723 5.55 -4.76 5.25
N MET A 724 6.46 -3.91 5.76
CA MET A 724 7.38 -4.31 6.83
C MET A 724 6.68 -4.65 8.14
N SER A 725 7.12 -5.74 8.77
CA SER A 725 6.68 -6.10 10.12
C SER A 725 7.47 -5.34 11.20
N MET A 726 6.90 -5.28 12.41
CA MET A 726 7.59 -4.67 13.56
C MET A 726 8.89 -5.39 13.92
N MET A 727 8.96 -6.71 13.71
CA MET A 727 10.17 -7.48 13.98
C MET A 727 11.30 -7.11 13.02
N GLU A 728 10.99 -6.92 11.74
CA GLU A 728 11.96 -6.47 10.74
C GLU A 728 12.47 -5.05 11.05
N ILE A 729 11.56 -4.12 11.41
CA ILE A 729 11.92 -2.75 11.80
C ILE A 729 12.87 -2.80 13.00
N ARG A 730 12.53 -3.57 14.04
CA ARG A 730 13.38 -3.74 15.24
C ARG A 730 14.74 -4.32 14.91
N ALA A 731 14.81 -5.38 14.10
CA ALA A 731 16.06 -6.00 13.69
C ALA A 731 16.96 -5.03 12.90
N LYS A 732 16.39 -4.26 11.97
CA LYS A 732 17.10 -3.22 11.21
C LYS A 732 17.61 -2.10 12.13
N CYS A 733 16.79 -1.63 13.07
CA CYS A 733 17.18 -0.61 14.03
C CYS A 733 18.32 -1.08 14.94
N ARG A 734 18.26 -2.31 15.48
CA ARG A 734 19.34 -2.91 16.29
C ARG A 734 20.65 -2.97 15.54
N ARG A 735 20.62 -3.43 14.28
CA ARG A 735 21.81 -3.49 13.42
C ARG A 735 22.41 -2.10 13.21
N LEU A 736 21.57 -1.09 12.94
CA LEU A 736 22.02 0.29 12.79
C LEU A 736 22.54 0.89 14.09
N LYS A 737 21.94 0.57 15.25
CA LYS A 737 22.43 1.00 16.56
C LYS A 737 23.84 0.46 16.83
N GLN A 738 24.08 -0.81 16.53
CA GLN A 738 25.39 -1.44 16.73
C GLN A 738 26.47 -0.92 15.76
N GLN A 739 26.11 -0.66 14.49
CA GLN A 739 27.08 -0.28 13.46
C GLN A 739 27.35 1.24 13.38
N HIS A 740 26.34 2.06 13.68
CA HIS A 740 26.36 3.49 13.40
C HIS A 740 25.88 4.36 14.58
N ASP A 741 25.71 3.79 15.78
CA ASP A 741 25.15 4.47 16.96
C ASP A 741 23.86 5.25 16.64
N LEU A 742 22.84 4.54 16.14
CA LEU A 742 21.53 5.11 15.84
C LEU A 742 21.02 6.04 16.96
N ARG A 743 20.57 7.24 16.59
CA ARG A 743 20.10 8.31 17.48
C ARG A 743 18.65 8.72 17.24
N LEU A 744 18.07 8.46 16.07
CA LEU A 744 16.68 8.81 15.77
C LEU A 744 16.04 7.79 14.82
N VAL A 745 14.80 7.41 15.12
CA VAL A 745 13.98 6.54 14.25
C VAL A 745 12.72 7.29 13.84
N ILE A 746 12.39 7.28 12.55
CA ILE A 746 11.18 7.89 12.00
C ILE A 746 10.41 6.84 11.21
N ILE A 747 9.10 6.75 11.44
CA ILE A 747 8.20 5.78 10.78
C ILE A 747 7.01 6.53 10.16
N ASP A 748 6.84 6.40 8.85
CA ASP A 748 5.82 7.08 8.04
C ASP A 748 4.98 6.08 7.23
N TYR A 749 3.69 5.82 7.52
CA TYR A 749 2.89 6.18 8.69
C TYR A 749 2.34 4.92 9.39
N LEU A 750 2.14 5.00 10.71
CA LEU A 750 1.87 3.87 11.61
C LEU A 750 0.66 3.02 11.17
N GLN A 751 -0.34 3.66 10.56
CA GLN A 751 -1.57 2.99 10.11
C GLN A 751 -1.42 2.14 8.85
N LEU A 752 -0.27 2.08 8.16
CA LEU A 752 -0.01 1.13 7.06
C LEU A 752 0.64 -0.17 7.51
N MET A 753 1.05 -0.26 8.77
CA MET A 753 1.65 -1.47 9.31
C MET A 753 0.60 -2.60 9.40
N GLN A 754 1.06 -3.83 9.20
CA GLN A 754 0.25 -5.06 9.31
C GLN A 754 0.92 -6.03 10.30
N SER A 755 0.15 -6.66 11.19
CA SER A 755 0.73 -7.48 12.26
C SER A 755 1.04 -8.92 11.83
N GLY A 756 0.78 -9.28 10.56
CA GLY A 756 0.93 -10.64 10.03
C GLY A 756 -0.03 -11.68 10.64
N LYS A 757 -0.74 -11.32 11.72
CA LYS A 757 -1.72 -12.16 12.43
C LYS A 757 -3.14 -11.72 12.11
N ARG A 758 -4.08 -12.65 12.04
CA ARG A 758 -5.53 -12.32 12.00
C ARG A 758 -5.95 -11.75 13.35
N VAL A 759 -6.24 -10.46 13.40
CA VAL A 759 -6.75 -9.77 14.60
C VAL A 759 -8.23 -9.43 14.43
N GLU A 760 -9.00 -9.42 15.52
CA GLU A 760 -10.45 -9.19 15.51
C GLU A 760 -10.85 -7.74 15.18
N SER A 761 -9.99 -6.76 15.51
CA SER A 761 -10.25 -5.34 15.32
C SER A 761 -8.96 -4.56 15.08
N ARG A 762 -9.01 -3.59 14.16
CA ARG A 762 -7.89 -2.68 13.85
C ARG A 762 -7.41 -1.89 15.08
N GLN A 763 -8.30 -1.60 16.02
CA GLN A 763 -7.94 -0.92 17.28
C GLN A 763 -6.96 -1.73 18.14
N VAL A 764 -7.14 -3.06 18.18
CA VAL A 764 -6.25 -3.96 18.93
C VAL A 764 -4.89 -4.03 18.26
N GLU A 765 -4.88 -4.10 16.92
CA GLU A 765 -3.67 -4.13 16.11
C GLU A 765 -2.84 -2.84 16.28
N VAL A 766 -3.50 -1.68 16.21
CA VAL A 766 -2.85 -0.37 16.42
C VAL A 766 -2.31 -0.23 17.85
N SER A 767 -3.01 -0.79 18.85
CA SER A 767 -2.56 -0.80 20.24
C SER A 767 -1.29 -1.66 20.43
N GLU A 768 -1.21 -2.80 19.74
CA GLU A 768 -0.02 -3.66 19.75
C GLU A 768 1.18 -2.95 19.10
N PHE A 769 0.98 -2.25 17.98
CA PHE A 769 2.04 -1.45 17.34
C PHE A 769 2.52 -0.32 18.26
N SER A 770 1.59 0.43 18.85
CA SER A 770 1.89 1.50 19.79
C SER A 770 2.81 1.03 20.92
N ARG A 771 2.43 -0.05 21.60
CA ARG A 771 3.23 -0.65 22.67
C ARG A 771 4.59 -1.12 22.17
N SER A 772 4.63 -1.76 21.00
CA SER A 772 5.87 -2.27 20.42
C SER A 772 6.85 -1.15 20.06
N LEU A 773 6.36 -0.03 19.55
CA LEU A 773 7.18 1.16 19.28
C LEU A 773 7.73 1.79 20.57
N LYS A 774 6.91 1.85 21.62
CA LYS A 774 7.39 2.33 22.93
C LYS A 774 8.49 1.44 23.51
N LEU A 775 8.34 0.12 23.36
CA LEU A 775 9.37 -0.83 23.78
C LEU A 775 10.64 -0.70 22.95
N LEU A 776 10.52 -0.52 21.63
CA LEU A 776 11.65 -0.27 20.73
C LEU A 776 12.43 0.98 21.14
N ALA A 777 11.73 2.09 21.44
CA ALA A 777 12.34 3.33 21.87
C ALA A 777 13.16 3.15 23.16
N LYS A 778 12.58 2.47 24.16
CA LYS A 778 13.23 2.20 25.45
C LYS A 778 14.42 1.24 25.32
N GLU A 779 14.26 0.19 24.53
CA GLU A 779 15.29 -0.84 24.36
C GLU A 779 16.54 -0.30 23.65
N LEU A 780 16.35 0.51 22.61
CA LEU A 780 17.47 1.08 21.87
C LEU A 780 17.99 2.39 22.45
N GLU A 781 17.32 2.92 23.48
CA GLU A 781 17.57 4.24 24.07
C GLU A 781 17.63 5.33 22.98
N VAL A 782 16.64 5.34 22.08
CA VAL A 782 16.52 6.35 21.01
C VAL A 782 15.11 6.94 20.96
N PRO A 783 14.95 8.22 20.61
CA PRO A 783 13.65 8.77 20.23
C PRO A 783 13.11 8.07 18.98
N VAL A 784 11.84 7.68 19.04
CA VAL A 784 11.07 7.10 17.92
C VAL A 784 9.92 8.03 17.58
N ILE A 785 9.96 8.61 16.38
CA ILE A 785 8.87 9.42 15.82
C ILE A 785 7.99 8.52 14.95
N ALA A 786 6.70 8.45 15.27
CA ALA A 786 5.72 7.80 14.41
C ALA A 786 4.71 8.83 13.88
N LEU A 787 4.55 8.85 12.56
CA LEU A 787 3.51 9.66 11.93
C LEU A 787 2.15 8.99 12.09
N SER A 788 1.16 9.80 12.47
CA SER A 788 -0.21 9.36 12.67
C SER A 788 -1.19 10.33 12.03
N GLN A 789 -2.27 9.82 11.45
CA GLN A 789 -3.34 10.66 10.90
C GLN A 789 -4.37 11.02 11.99
N LEU A 790 -4.88 12.26 11.93
CA LEU A 790 -5.95 12.74 12.80
C LEU A 790 -7.35 12.42 12.26
N ASN A 791 -8.31 12.28 13.17
CA ASN A 791 -9.73 12.22 12.89
C ASN A 791 -10.29 13.63 12.59
N ARG A 792 -11.57 13.70 12.21
CA ARG A 792 -12.22 14.98 11.82
C ARG A 792 -12.88 15.72 12.99
N GLY A 793 -12.64 15.29 14.23
CA GLY A 793 -13.09 15.98 15.44
C GLY A 793 -12.66 17.45 15.58
N PRO A 794 -11.49 17.89 15.07
CA PRO A 794 -11.13 19.31 15.07
C PRO A 794 -12.04 20.16 14.18
N GLU A 795 -12.49 19.63 13.04
CA GLU A 795 -13.22 20.41 12.02
C GLU A 795 -14.60 20.85 12.46
N GLN A 796 -15.21 20.10 13.38
CA GLN A 796 -16.53 20.41 13.95
C GLN A 796 -16.46 21.46 15.06
N ARG A 797 -15.25 21.82 15.51
CA ARG A 797 -15.03 22.82 16.56
C ARG A 797 -14.80 24.19 15.95
N THR A 798 -15.22 25.22 16.66
CA THR A 798 -15.08 26.62 16.26
C THR A 798 -13.63 27.05 16.06
N ASP A 799 -12.68 26.45 16.77
CA ASP A 799 -11.26 26.79 16.70
C ASP A 799 -10.48 25.98 15.66
N LYS A 800 -11.06 24.89 15.11
CA LYS A 800 -10.43 23.97 14.13
C LYS A 800 -9.04 23.45 14.54
N LYS A 801 -8.69 23.57 15.82
CA LYS A 801 -7.39 23.16 16.37
C LYS A 801 -7.42 21.69 16.76
N PRO A 802 -6.46 20.87 16.29
CA PRO A 802 -6.40 19.48 16.67
C PRO A 802 -6.05 19.31 18.15
N MET A 803 -6.60 18.27 18.74
CA MET A 803 -6.43 17.83 20.13
C MET A 803 -6.02 16.35 20.15
N VAL A 804 -5.51 15.88 21.29
CA VAL A 804 -5.05 14.50 21.44
C VAL A 804 -6.18 13.48 21.24
N SER A 805 -7.41 13.85 21.63
CA SER A 805 -8.62 13.07 21.38
C SER A 805 -8.91 12.79 19.90
N ASP A 806 -8.23 13.51 19.00
CA ASP A 806 -8.42 13.35 17.56
C ASP A 806 -7.54 12.25 16.95
N LEU A 807 -6.65 11.61 17.71
CA LEU A 807 -5.85 10.49 17.21
C LEU A 807 -6.76 9.28 16.91
N ARG A 808 -6.78 8.82 15.65
CA ARG A 808 -7.69 7.76 15.16
C ARG A 808 -7.49 6.45 15.93
N GLU A 809 -8.60 5.77 16.29
CA GLU A 809 -8.64 4.36 16.73
C GLU A 809 -7.73 3.98 17.93
N SER A 810 -7.27 4.93 18.76
CA SER A 810 -6.10 4.66 19.60
C SER A 810 -5.99 5.48 20.90
N GLY A 811 -6.91 5.25 21.85
CA GLY A 811 -6.65 5.65 23.23
C GLY A 811 -5.32 5.09 23.79
N SER A 812 -4.85 3.97 23.24
CA SER A 812 -3.54 3.36 23.52
C SER A 812 -2.36 4.17 22.99
N ILE A 813 -2.43 4.72 21.77
CA ILE A 813 -1.37 5.60 21.21
C ILE A 813 -1.21 6.84 22.08
N GLU A 814 -2.33 7.45 22.46
CA GLU A 814 -2.29 8.57 23.40
C GLU A 814 -1.60 8.16 24.71
N GLN A 815 -1.92 7.00 25.28
CA GLN A 815 -1.35 6.56 26.55
C GLN A 815 0.15 6.24 26.43
N ASP A 816 0.58 5.54 25.39
CA ASP A 816 1.96 5.07 25.24
C ASP A 816 2.94 6.19 24.83
N ALA A 817 2.47 7.18 24.06
CA ALA A 817 3.30 8.30 23.63
C ALA A 817 3.77 9.15 24.82
N ASP A 818 5.04 9.54 24.82
CA ASP A 818 5.60 10.50 25.78
C ASP A 818 5.36 11.94 25.34
N MET A 819 5.33 12.17 24.03
CA MET A 819 5.05 13.46 23.43
C MET A 819 4.11 13.31 22.22
N VAL A 820 3.15 14.22 22.10
CA VAL A 820 2.22 14.32 20.95
C VAL A 820 2.31 15.72 20.38
N ILE A 821 2.73 15.81 19.12
CA ILE A 821 2.82 17.05 18.35
C ILE A 821 1.72 17.02 17.28
N LEU A 822 0.85 18.02 17.30
CA LEU A 822 -0.25 18.15 16.35
C LEU A 822 0.03 19.33 15.41
N LEU A 823 0.04 19.05 14.11
CA LEU A 823 0.22 20.09 13.10
C LEU A 823 -1.12 20.76 12.79
N HIS A 824 -1.17 22.06 13.00
CA HIS A 824 -2.28 22.92 12.58
C HIS A 824 -1.75 24.00 11.63
N ARG A 825 -2.55 24.32 10.62
CA ARG A 825 -2.22 25.37 9.66
C ARG A 825 -3.47 26.19 9.45
N GLU A 826 -3.45 27.43 9.93
CA GLU A 826 -4.62 28.30 9.91
C GLU A 826 -4.98 28.68 8.46
N ASP A 827 -3.96 28.94 7.65
CA ASP A 827 -4.05 29.22 6.20
C ASP A 827 -4.63 28.06 5.38
N ALA A 828 -4.66 26.85 5.93
CA ALA A 828 -5.33 25.71 5.33
C ALA A 828 -6.86 25.79 5.47
N TYR A 829 -7.38 26.57 6.41
CA TYR A 829 -8.82 26.72 6.68
C TYR A 829 -9.34 28.13 6.38
N GLU A 830 -8.55 29.17 6.65
CA GLU A 830 -8.92 30.59 6.51
C GLU A 830 -7.97 31.31 5.56
N LYS A 831 -8.49 31.75 4.40
CA LYS A 831 -7.68 32.29 3.29
C LYS A 831 -7.19 33.73 3.49
N GLU A 832 -7.90 34.51 4.29
CA GLU A 832 -7.49 35.86 4.70
C GLU A 832 -6.83 35.85 6.08
N SER A 833 -6.45 34.67 6.59
CA SER A 833 -5.71 34.60 7.84
C SER A 833 -4.45 35.46 7.68
N PRO A 834 -4.20 36.41 8.61
CA PRO A 834 -2.98 37.21 8.58
C PRO A 834 -1.71 36.36 8.74
N ARG A 835 -1.86 35.05 9.01
CA ARG A 835 -0.82 34.05 9.29
C ARG A 835 -0.58 33.10 8.10
N ALA A 836 -0.77 33.58 6.87
CA ALA A 836 -0.53 32.79 5.66
C ALA A 836 0.93 32.31 5.55
N GLY A 837 1.14 31.02 5.32
CA GLY A 837 2.49 30.43 5.33
C GLY A 837 3.03 30.13 6.73
N GLU A 838 2.25 30.31 7.79
CA GLU A 838 2.56 29.82 9.14
C GLU A 838 1.92 28.45 9.41
N ALA A 839 2.59 27.65 10.23
CA ALA A 839 2.08 26.41 10.76
C ALA A 839 2.33 26.36 12.27
N ASP A 840 1.34 25.89 13.01
CA ASP A 840 1.42 25.68 14.44
C ASP A 840 1.77 24.21 14.72
N LEU A 841 2.89 24.01 15.40
CA LEU A 841 3.28 22.75 16.03
C LEU A 841 2.74 22.77 17.46
N ILE A 842 1.57 22.17 17.67
CA ILE A 842 0.90 22.12 18.97
C ILE A 842 1.44 20.91 19.73
N VAL A 843 2.32 21.12 20.71
CA VAL A 843 2.75 20.07 21.65
C VAL A 843 1.62 19.82 22.63
N ALA A 844 0.67 18.98 22.22
CA ALA A 844 -0.57 18.72 22.93
C ALA A 844 -0.40 17.77 24.13
N LYS A 845 0.68 16.98 24.13
CA LYS A 845 1.10 16.16 25.27
C LYS A 845 2.62 16.19 25.39
N HIS A 846 3.13 16.33 26.61
CA HIS A 846 4.54 16.16 26.91
C HIS A 846 4.67 15.64 28.35
N ARG A 847 5.20 14.41 28.53
CA ARG A 847 5.33 13.79 29.86
C ARG A 847 6.38 14.44 30.76
N ASN A 848 7.44 15.00 30.16
CA ASN A 848 8.65 15.45 30.86
C ASN A 848 8.83 16.99 30.83
N GLY A 849 7.83 17.74 30.37
CA GLY A 849 7.95 19.18 30.23
C GLY A 849 6.63 19.86 29.85
N PRO A 850 6.65 21.18 29.62
CA PRO A 850 5.46 21.96 29.32
C PRO A 850 4.90 21.65 27.92
N THR A 851 3.58 21.81 27.79
CA THR A 851 2.88 21.86 26.50
C THR A 851 2.83 23.31 26.01
N ALA A 852 3.13 23.54 24.73
CA ALA A 852 2.99 24.85 24.11
C ALA A 852 2.66 24.71 22.62
N THR A 853 2.26 25.80 22.00
CA THR A 853 2.13 25.90 20.54
C THR A 853 3.33 26.68 20.02
N VAL A 854 4.07 26.06 19.11
CA VAL A 854 5.23 26.68 18.45
C VAL A 854 4.85 27.03 17.03
N THR A 855 4.95 28.30 16.65
CA THR A 855 4.68 28.76 15.29
C THR A 855 5.93 28.64 14.43
N VAL A 856 5.82 28.01 13.27
CA VAL A 856 6.89 27.85 12.28
C VAL A 856 6.43 28.34 10.92
N ALA A 857 7.35 28.77 10.06
CA ALA A 857 7.03 29.11 8.68
C ALA A 857 7.05 27.84 7.81
N PHE A 858 5.98 27.62 7.04
CA PHE A 858 5.87 26.55 6.07
C PHE A 858 6.26 27.03 4.66
N GLN A 859 7.36 26.50 4.13
CA GLN A 859 7.86 26.80 2.79
C GLN A 859 7.64 25.59 1.87
N GLY A 860 6.38 25.36 1.49
CA GLY A 860 5.99 24.20 0.68
C GLY A 860 6.75 24.05 -0.64
N HIS A 861 7.19 25.15 -1.26
CA HIS A 861 7.97 25.16 -2.50
C HIS A 861 9.40 24.57 -2.35
N TYR A 862 9.93 24.53 -1.12
CA TYR A 862 11.17 23.83 -0.75
C TYR A 862 10.91 22.54 0.01
N SER A 863 9.64 22.12 0.16
CA SER A 863 9.22 20.96 0.98
C SER A 863 9.80 21.01 2.40
N ARG A 864 9.77 22.18 3.04
CA ARG A 864 10.34 22.36 4.38
C ARG A 864 9.51 23.27 5.27
N PHE A 865 9.66 23.08 6.57
CA PHE A 865 9.29 24.01 7.62
C PHE A 865 10.57 24.69 8.15
N VAL A 866 10.48 25.95 8.57
CA VAL A 866 11.60 26.72 9.14
C VAL A 866 11.12 27.56 10.32
N ASP A 867 12.04 27.92 11.23
CA ASP A 867 11.72 28.88 12.30
C ASP A 867 11.20 30.20 11.75
N MET A 868 10.34 30.85 12.54
CA MET A 868 9.96 32.22 12.28
C MET A 868 11.19 33.12 12.41
N ALA A 869 11.31 34.10 11.52
CA ALA A 869 12.35 35.11 11.64
C ALA A 869 11.98 36.04 12.81
N HIS A 870 12.72 35.95 13.92
CA HIS A 870 12.62 36.86 15.06
C HIS A 870 13.37 38.17 14.81
#